data_AF-L7W1S9-F1
#
_entry.id   AF-L7W1S9-F1
#
_cell.length_a   1.000
_cell.length_b   1.000
_cell.length_c   1.000
_cell.angle_alpha   90.00
_cell.angle_beta   90.00
_cell.angle_gamma   90.00
#
_symmetry.space_group_name_H-M   'P 1'
#
loop_
_entity.id
_entity.type
_entity.pdbx_description
1 polymer ?
#
loop_
_entity_poly.entity_id
_entity_poly.type
_entity_poly.pdbx_seq_one_letter_code
_entity_poly.pdbx_strand_id
1 'polypeptide(L)'
;MSDTASDIRDSRGFLATAHGRYLLFAFAWYIVFLALPDVLAGPWYLAFSISTLVLVSRHLRTQEVRIRKATSLIIGAGVLSLIGAAVRGVHAILSGSDNPFPSPAEVFSLASYLMLIVAIGYIVRQRSPRLGLDPILDAVVGGVAAGVLQWTLVLVPYLQATSSDLTSAEVLNVLYAVVSLLLVIAAVMALVAGSTPSTSNRLLALGLVFAAGVDMIYTLASAGRVPDGLQLLVSPLALLFSATGLLHPSLRLLLERPTDLAATRRVSRRRITVLSLALLTPPLLLLWGGLRGDFGLELLLPVLGAVTLAPLVIVRLGRLVGQNEELAALEASLRAVGERLVSAETAEDVARIVTVGAEHVLQRCLASGGLMLDPLGAGMVEHSGDLSGPIAELRAHLLNDGSPDSTTLVPLRSETDGVHAQAGLVVLQREVRAALVLVTTRQLTEDESNAVATLCRETAIALRAVEQTELQVKQRSEARFASLIDNSSDIVAVLNERLELGYVSPVATRLLGFGLDHIDDVDVLRLIHPEDRDAATKLITDIQFGARESAELRLHHADGTFRWFDVNGTDLTSDPNINGLVLNLREVSDRKAAEEMRALSEARFMALVQNSTDLVVVFDSAGAISYASPSVEAATGLPKSDILATSIESLFPESDADWKAVLSGASTDQTAGSALFEIKYRNSAAEVRTIETLVSDLRNEPAVHGFVLNARDVTERRGMEQRLRYQATHDELTGMFNRVQGLSELDGMLGRNSGSTTVAAMLIGLDDFKEVNESLGHAVGDRLLREAGSRITELLDYGDIAARVGGDEFAVVIECSRGENQVTDLVNRVLAAIALPYDVDGRELSITASAGIVFDHDRSSTGEVILRNADIAMFHAKSRGKRQVVVFESQMHTASFDRMEMRGDLARAVASDQFVAHYQPVIDIETRQIVGAEALIRWNHPERGLISPGLFIPLAEETGMIGALGEWILERACTDMARWRADFGEIASDLTISVNLAVQQLHDDLILDKVRNILARTGLPAQRLVLEVTESTLITETDKATRTMQELRSMGARLAVDDFGTGYSSLGYIQQFEFDVLKIDKSFIDGIESETNAQIVAAVLELAKQLKVRTIAEGIETEEQDRILTEIGCRYGQGFLYSRPVPERDFRELLVSDRARSTTRATL
;
A
#
# COMPACT_ATOMS: atom_id res chain seq x y z
N MET A 1 -28.67 -6.46 32.95
CA MET A 1 -28.96 -6.00 31.56
C MET A 1 -29.30 -7.17 30.61
N SER A 2 -30.00 -8.22 31.07
CA SER A 2 -30.33 -9.38 30.23
C SER A 2 -31.80 -9.45 29.78
N ASP A 3 -32.72 -8.77 30.46
CA ASP A 3 -34.16 -8.83 30.11
C ASP A 3 -34.60 -7.80 29.07
N THR A 4 -33.75 -6.87 28.67
CA THR A 4 -34.05 -5.89 27.60
C THR A 4 -33.61 -6.35 26.21
N ALA A 5 -32.88 -7.47 26.10
CA ALA A 5 -32.33 -7.93 24.82
C ALA A 5 -33.31 -8.80 24.01
N SER A 6 -34.27 -9.47 24.64
CA SER A 6 -35.26 -10.31 23.95
C SER A 6 -36.34 -9.47 23.26
N ASP A 7 -36.81 -8.39 23.90
CA ASP A 7 -37.85 -7.48 23.37
C ASP A 7 -37.37 -6.65 22.15
N ILE A 8 -36.04 -6.49 21.99
CA ILE A 8 -35.42 -5.75 20.87
C ILE A 8 -35.29 -6.61 19.61
N ARG A 9 -35.27 -7.95 19.73
CA ARG A 9 -35.16 -8.84 18.56
C ARG A 9 -36.48 -8.98 17.81
N ASP A 10 -37.61 -9.08 18.50
CA ASP A 10 -38.93 -9.19 17.87
C ASP A 10 -39.39 -7.88 17.20
N SER A 11 -39.01 -6.73 17.77
CA SER A 11 -39.31 -5.41 17.18
C SER A 11 -38.52 -5.12 15.90
N ARG A 12 -37.31 -5.68 15.72
CA ARG A 12 -36.51 -5.55 14.48
C ARG A 12 -37.14 -6.29 13.29
N GLY A 13 -37.72 -7.47 13.50
CA GLY A 13 -38.40 -8.25 12.45
C GLY A 13 -39.71 -7.59 11.98
N PHE A 14 -40.47 -7.01 12.90
CA PHE A 14 -41.73 -6.31 12.58
C PHE A 14 -41.49 -4.97 11.85
N LEU A 15 -40.41 -4.25 12.18
CA LEU A 15 -40.12 -2.94 11.59
C LEU A 15 -39.51 -3.01 10.19
N ALA A 16 -38.63 -3.99 9.93
CA ALA A 16 -38.09 -4.23 8.58
C ALA A 16 -39.20 -4.64 7.59
N THR A 17 -40.17 -5.44 8.05
CA THR A 17 -41.33 -5.87 7.25
C THR A 17 -42.36 -4.76 7.06
N ALA A 18 -42.58 -3.87 8.04
CA ALA A 18 -43.48 -2.73 7.91
C ALA A 18 -42.97 -1.66 6.93
N HIS A 19 -41.66 -1.36 6.94
CA HIS A 19 -41.05 -0.40 6.01
C HIS A 19 -41.14 -0.86 4.55
N GLY A 20 -40.77 -2.12 4.27
CA GLY A 20 -40.89 -2.70 2.92
C GLY A 20 -42.34 -2.74 2.43
N ARG A 21 -43.31 -3.03 3.31
CA ARG A 21 -44.74 -3.00 2.98
C ARG A 21 -45.25 -1.59 2.65
N TYR A 22 -44.80 -0.56 3.37
CA TYR A 22 -45.15 0.83 3.05
C TYR A 22 -44.61 1.25 1.69
N LEU A 23 -43.35 0.93 1.37
CA LEU A 23 -42.76 1.24 0.07
C LEU A 23 -43.49 0.56 -1.09
N LEU A 24 -43.80 -0.74 -0.94
CA LEU A 24 -44.56 -1.49 -1.95
C LEU A 24 -45.95 -0.87 -2.15
N PHE A 25 -46.64 -0.53 -1.05
CA PHE A 25 -47.95 0.11 -1.08
C PHE A 25 -47.90 1.51 -1.68
N ALA A 26 -46.91 2.34 -1.30
CA ALA A 26 -46.76 3.71 -1.79
C ALA A 26 -46.40 3.74 -3.29
N PHE A 27 -45.59 2.80 -3.76
CA PHE A 27 -45.27 2.66 -5.18
C PHE A 27 -46.47 2.15 -5.99
N ALA A 28 -47.17 1.13 -5.50
CA ALA A 28 -48.42 0.67 -6.12
C ALA A 28 -49.48 1.79 -6.14
N TRP A 29 -49.58 2.56 -5.05
CA TRP A 29 -50.45 3.73 -4.97
C TRP A 29 -50.06 4.80 -5.99
N TYR A 30 -48.78 5.08 -6.16
CA TYR A 30 -48.28 6.04 -7.14
C TYR A 30 -48.60 5.59 -8.58
N ILE A 31 -48.43 4.31 -8.90
CA ILE A 31 -48.83 3.75 -10.21
C ILE A 31 -50.33 3.94 -10.46
N VAL A 32 -51.18 3.69 -9.45
CA VAL A 32 -52.62 3.92 -9.55
C VAL A 32 -52.92 5.41 -9.71
N PHE A 33 -52.22 6.28 -8.99
CA PHE A 33 -52.34 7.73 -9.12
C PHE A 33 -52.02 8.20 -10.56
N LEU A 34 -50.98 7.65 -11.20
CA LEU A 34 -50.62 7.95 -12.59
C LEU A 34 -51.70 7.50 -13.60
N ALA A 35 -52.52 6.51 -13.25
CA ALA A 35 -53.57 5.96 -14.11
C ALA A 35 -54.95 6.57 -13.86
N LEU A 36 -55.10 7.45 -12.86
CA LEU A 36 -56.37 8.06 -12.50
C LEU A 36 -56.68 9.31 -13.37
N PRO A 37 -57.95 9.55 -13.72
CA PRO A 37 -58.37 10.83 -14.31
C PRO A 37 -58.09 12.01 -13.38
N ASP A 38 -57.76 13.17 -13.94
CA ASP A 38 -57.37 14.39 -13.18
C ASP A 38 -58.37 14.80 -12.10
N VAL A 39 -59.67 14.58 -12.33
CA VAL A 39 -60.75 14.89 -11.39
C VAL A 39 -60.66 14.04 -10.11
N LEU A 40 -60.12 12.82 -10.20
CA LEU A 40 -59.96 11.90 -9.07
C LEU A 40 -58.56 11.98 -8.44
N ALA A 41 -57.58 12.57 -9.12
CA ALA A 41 -56.21 12.70 -8.65
C ALA A 41 -56.11 13.51 -7.35
N GLY A 42 -56.83 14.64 -7.25
CA GLY A 42 -56.83 15.49 -6.05
C GLY A 42 -57.36 14.79 -4.78
N PRO A 43 -58.58 14.23 -4.79
CA PRO A 43 -59.11 13.44 -3.66
C PRO A 43 -58.24 12.23 -3.30
N TRP A 44 -57.67 11.56 -4.31
CA TRP A 44 -56.77 10.42 -4.10
C TRP A 44 -55.47 10.83 -3.39
N TYR A 45 -54.86 11.94 -3.82
CA TYR A 45 -53.69 12.54 -3.19
C TYR A 45 -53.95 12.92 -1.73
N LEU A 46 -55.12 13.49 -1.43
CA LEU A 46 -55.52 13.86 -0.07
C LEU A 46 -55.66 12.62 0.83
N ALA A 47 -56.33 11.57 0.34
CA ALA A 47 -56.49 10.31 1.07
C ALA A 47 -55.14 9.66 1.40
N PHE A 48 -54.22 9.64 0.43
CA PHE A 48 -52.86 9.13 0.64
C PHE A 48 -52.06 9.94 1.65
N SER A 49 -52.14 11.28 1.55
CA SER A 49 -51.45 12.18 2.45
C SER A 49 -51.92 12.02 3.90
N ILE A 50 -53.24 11.89 4.12
CA ILE A 50 -53.82 11.59 5.43
C ILE A 50 -53.34 10.23 5.95
N SER A 51 -53.42 9.17 5.12
CA SER A 51 -53.02 7.82 5.52
C SER A 51 -51.53 7.74 5.92
N THR A 52 -50.67 8.43 5.16
CA THR A 52 -49.24 8.53 5.40
C THR A 52 -48.95 9.26 6.71
N LEU A 53 -49.64 10.38 6.96
CA LEU A 53 -49.47 11.17 8.17
C LEU A 53 -49.88 10.39 9.43
N VAL A 54 -50.97 9.62 9.37
CA VAL A 54 -51.43 8.74 10.46
C VAL A 54 -50.39 7.65 10.75
N LEU A 55 -49.83 7.04 9.71
CA LEU A 55 -48.85 5.96 9.84
C LEU A 55 -47.53 6.47 10.45
N VAL A 56 -47.03 7.62 9.98
CA VAL A 56 -45.84 8.29 10.53
C VAL A 56 -46.08 8.75 11.97
N SER A 57 -47.26 9.31 12.28
CA SER A 57 -47.62 9.73 13.65
C SER A 57 -47.70 8.57 14.63
N ARG A 58 -48.17 7.39 14.18
CA ARG A 58 -48.17 6.16 14.98
C ARG A 58 -46.74 5.67 15.23
N HIS A 59 -45.88 5.73 14.22
CA HIS A 59 -44.47 5.37 14.31
C HIS A 59 -43.69 6.28 15.28
N LEU A 60 -44.03 7.56 15.36
CA LEU A 60 -43.41 8.52 16.28
C LEU A 60 -43.52 8.10 17.76
N ARG A 61 -44.64 7.48 18.15
CA ARG A 61 -44.92 7.06 19.54
C ARG A 61 -43.96 6.00 20.05
N THR A 62 -43.26 5.29 19.16
CA THR A 62 -42.32 4.22 19.50
C THR A 62 -40.85 4.67 19.49
N GLN A 63 -40.56 5.94 19.17
CA GLN A 63 -39.18 6.47 19.07
C GLN A 63 -38.72 7.18 20.34
N GLU A 64 -37.43 7.52 20.46
CA GLU A 64 -36.87 8.24 21.62
C GLU A 64 -37.29 9.73 21.67
N VAL A 65 -37.31 10.32 22.87
CA VAL A 65 -37.82 11.71 23.11
C VAL A 65 -37.08 12.77 22.27
N ARG A 66 -35.76 12.63 22.05
CA ARG A 66 -34.98 13.58 21.26
C ARG A 66 -35.39 13.57 19.78
N ILE A 67 -35.54 12.38 19.20
CA ILE A 67 -35.98 12.19 17.81
C ILE A 67 -37.43 12.63 17.62
N ARG A 68 -38.27 12.44 18.65
CA ARG A 68 -39.69 12.84 18.63
C ARG A 68 -39.87 14.33 18.35
N LYS A 69 -39.07 15.20 18.95
CA LYS A 69 -39.16 16.66 18.74
C LYS A 69 -38.89 17.05 17.29
N ALA A 70 -37.77 16.59 16.72
CA ALA A 70 -37.43 16.87 15.32
C ALA A 70 -38.50 16.35 14.36
N THR A 71 -38.93 15.10 14.56
CA THR A 71 -39.90 14.45 13.69
C THR A 71 -41.31 15.04 13.84
N SER A 72 -41.69 15.52 15.02
CA SER A 72 -42.97 16.22 15.21
C SER A 72 -43.05 17.55 14.44
N LEU A 73 -41.93 18.25 14.27
CA LEU A 73 -41.87 19.45 13.44
C LEU A 73 -42.05 19.12 11.96
N ILE A 74 -41.48 18.01 11.48
CA ILE A 74 -41.66 17.55 10.09
C ILE A 74 -43.11 17.11 9.85
N ILE A 75 -43.71 16.36 10.78
CA ILE A 75 -45.11 15.93 10.71
C ILE A 75 -46.05 17.14 10.72
N GLY A 76 -45.85 18.10 11.61
CA GLY A 76 -46.69 19.29 11.66
C GLY A 76 -46.55 20.16 10.40
N ALA A 77 -45.38 20.19 9.77
CA ALA A 77 -45.24 20.81 8.45
C ALA A 77 -46.09 20.06 7.39
N GLY A 78 -46.09 18.72 7.41
CA GLY A 78 -46.96 17.91 6.57
C GLY A 78 -48.46 18.19 6.80
N VAL A 79 -48.88 18.40 8.05
CA VAL A 79 -50.26 18.81 8.39
C VAL A 79 -50.60 20.16 7.77
N LEU A 80 -49.72 21.16 7.89
CA LEU A 80 -49.95 22.49 7.30
C LEU A 80 -50.05 22.42 5.77
N SER A 81 -49.19 21.64 5.12
CA SER A 81 -49.25 21.41 3.68
C SER A 81 -50.58 20.75 3.27
N LEU A 82 -51.04 19.77 4.06
CA LEU A 82 -52.32 19.09 3.84
C LEU A 82 -53.52 20.03 3.99
N ILE A 83 -53.51 20.92 5.01
CA ILE A 83 -54.55 21.93 5.19
C ILE A 83 -54.59 22.86 3.97
N GLY A 84 -53.43 23.32 3.48
CA GLY A 84 -53.34 24.11 2.26
C GLY A 84 -53.93 23.38 1.04
N ALA A 85 -53.57 22.11 0.84
CA ALA A 85 -54.13 21.29 -0.24
C ALA A 85 -55.65 21.09 -0.12
N ALA A 86 -56.17 20.88 1.10
CA ALA A 86 -57.60 20.75 1.36
C ALA A 86 -58.35 22.06 1.07
N VAL A 87 -57.80 23.22 1.45
CA VAL A 87 -58.39 24.52 1.13
C VAL A 87 -58.47 24.73 -0.39
N ARG A 88 -57.41 24.38 -1.15
CA ARG A 88 -57.42 24.42 -2.62
C ARG A 88 -58.50 23.51 -3.21
N GLY A 89 -58.57 22.26 -2.76
CA GLY A 89 -59.54 21.29 -3.26
C GLY A 89 -61.00 21.65 -2.94
N VAL A 90 -61.27 22.10 -1.72
CA VAL A 90 -62.63 22.53 -1.32
C VAL A 90 -63.06 23.77 -2.10
N HIS A 91 -62.16 24.74 -2.31
CA HIS A 91 -62.47 25.90 -3.13
C HIS A 91 -62.83 25.46 -4.55
N ALA A 92 -62.00 24.64 -5.20
CA ALA A 92 -62.25 24.16 -6.57
C ALA A 92 -63.60 23.42 -6.72
N ILE A 93 -64.00 22.63 -5.72
CA ILE A 93 -65.30 21.94 -5.70
C ILE A 93 -66.47 22.92 -5.54
N LEU A 94 -66.32 23.96 -4.72
CA LEU A 94 -67.40 24.91 -4.41
C LEU A 94 -67.58 25.99 -5.48
N SER A 95 -66.51 26.46 -6.10
CA SER A 95 -66.56 27.53 -7.12
C SER A 95 -66.72 27.00 -8.54
N GLY A 96 -66.45 25.71 -8.78
CA GLY A 96 -66.47 25.11 -10.12
C GLY A 96 -65.34 25.64 -11.04
N SER A 97 -64.37 26.36 -10.48
CA SER A 97 -63.19 26.89 -11.17
C SER A 97 -61.95 26.61 -10.34
N ASP A 98 -60.77 26.61 -10.97
CA ASP A 98 -59.52 26.49 -10.23
C ASP A 98 -59.37 27.61 -9.19
N ASN A 99 -58.68 27.29 -8.10
CA ASN A 99 -58.52 28.19 -6.97
C ASN A 99 -57.69 29.43 -7.39
N PRO A 100 -58.21 30.66 -7.21
CA PRO A 100 -57.53 31.87 -7.65
C PRO A 100 -56.20 32.03 -6.91
N PHE A 101 -55.12 32.28 -7.65
CA PHE A 101 -53.80 32.52 -7.08
C PHE A 101 -53.51 34.03 -7.06
N PRO A 102 -53.12 34.63 -5.92
CA PRO A 102 -52.86 34.03 -4.60
C PRO A 102 -54.15 33.72 -3.79
N SER A 103 -54.09 32.69 -2.94
CA SER A 103 -55.21 32.25 -2.09
C SER A 103 -54.82 32.13 -0.60
N PRO A 104 -55.78 32.03 0.33
CA PRO A 104 -55.50 31.71 1.73
C PRO A 104 -54.75 30.37 1.94
N ALA A 105 -54.81 29.44 0.98
CA ALA A 105 -54.06 28.17 1.05
C ALA A 105 -52.54 28.36 1.01
N GLU A 106 -52.08 29.47 0.44
CA GLU A 106 -50.66 29.79 0.27
C GLU A 106 -50.01 30.12 1.62
N VAL A 107 -50.76 30.69 2.57
CA VAL A 107 -50.29 30.93 3.94
C VAL A 107 -49.91 29.63 4.64
N PHE A 108 -50.73 28.58 4.48
CA PHE A 108 -50.45 27.27 5.06
C PHE A 108 -49.29 26.56 4.38
N SER A 109 -49.15 26.74 3.06
CA SER A 109 -48.06 26.15 2.26
C SER A 109 -46.71 26.79 2.64
N LEU A 110 -46.65 28.11 2.75
CA LEU A 110 -45.43 28.82 3.21
C LEU A 110 -45.06 28.50 4.66
N ALA A 111 -46.06 28.42 5.55
CA ALA A 111 -45.84 28.04 6.95
C ALA A 111 -45.30 26.62 7.09
N SER A 112 -45.74 25.69 6.23
CA SER A 112 -45.20 24.33 6.14
C SER A 112 -43.70 24.34 5.83
N TYR A 113 -43.28 25.10 4.82
CA TYR A 113 -41.87 25.18 4.43
C TYR A 113 -40.99 25.82 5.50
N LEU A 114 -41.44 26.90 6.15
CA LEU A 114 -40.71 27.50 7.26
C LEU A 114 -40.52 26.49 8.42
N MET A 115 -41.56 25.70 8.70
CA MET A 115 -41.52 24.67 9.73
C MET A 115 -40.58 23.51 9.37
N LEU A 116 -40.48 23.12 8.09
CA LEU A 116 -39.46 22.17 7.62
C LEU A 116 -38.05 22.71 7.81
N ILE A 117 -37.80 23.98 7.46
CA ILE A 117 -36.48 24.62 7.65
C ILE A 117 -36.10 24.61 9.14
N VAL A 118 -37.03 24.96 10.04
CA VAL A 118 -36.80 24.91 11.49
C VAL A 118 -36.53 23.49 11.98
N ALA A 119 -37.25 22.49 11.45
CA ALA A 119 -37.05 21.09 11.80
C ALA A 119 -35.64 20.61 11.42
N ILE A 120 -35.18 20.95 10.21
CA ILE A 120 -33.84 20.59 9.74
C ILE A 120 -32.77 21.36 10.51
N GLY A 121 -32.96 22.66 10.77
CA GLY A 121 -32.05 23.46 11.60
C GLY A 121 -31.89 22.88 13.01
N TYR A 122 -32.98 22.35 13.58
CA TYR A 122 -32.93 21.64 14.85
C TYR A 122 -32.10 20.34 14.77
N ILE A 123 -32.28 19.53 13.72
CA ILE A 123 -31.49 18.30 13.48
C ILE A 123 -30.00 18.63 13.36
N VAL A 124 -29.66 19.64 12.55
CA VAL A 124 -28.28 20.09 12.32
C VAL A 124 -27.63 20.56 13.63
N ARG A 125 -28.34 21.37 14.43
CA ARG A 125 -27.84 21.87 15.71
C ARG A 125 -27.59 20.75 16.74
N GLN A 126 -28.39 19.68 16.71
CA GLN A 126 -28.19 18.53 17.58
C GLN A 126 -26.97 17.69 17.20
N ARG A 127 -26.71 17.55 15.89
CA ARG A 127 -25.53 16.84 15.37
C ARG A 127 -24.23 17.61 15.56
N SER A 128 -24.29 18.93 15.40
CA SER A 128 -23.13 19.80 15.44
C SER A 128 -23.41 21.01 16.33
N PRO A 129 -23.18 20.90 17.66
CA PRO A 129 -23.47 21.97 18.61
C PRO A 129 -22.63 23.23 18.38
N ARG A 130 -21.46 23.10 17.74
CA ARG A 130 -20.70 24.18 17.12
C ARG A 130 -20.69 23.94 15.61
N LEU A 131 -21.43 24.75 14.84
CA LEU A 131 -21.32 24.68 13.38
C LEU A 131 -19.98 25.28 12.96
N GLY A 132 -19.12 24.46 12.36
CA GLY A 132 -17.93 24.94 11.68
C GLY A 132 -18.29 25.70 10.40
N LEU A 133 -17.34 26.50 9.91
CA LEU A 133 -17.47 27.19 8.62
C LEU A 133 -17.62 26.21 7.45
N ASP A 134 -17.05 25.01 7.57
CA ASP A 134 -16.92 24.06 6.47
C ASP A 134 -18.27 23.48 5.96
N PRO A 135 -19.18 22.95 6.81
CA PRO A 135 -20.53 22.54 6.36
C PRO A 135 -21.39 23.70 5.87
N ILE A 136 -21.19 24.90 6.43
CA ILE A 136 -21.91 26.11 6.01
C ILE A 136 -21.48 26.49 4.59
N LEU A 137 -20.17 26.47 4.30
CA LEU A 137 -19.65 26.73 2.97
C LEU A 137 -20.18 25.71 1.96
N ASP A 138 -20.18 24.42 2.29
CA ASP A 138 -20.71 23.37 1.40
C ASP A 138 -22.21 23.59 1.08
N ALA A 139 -23.02 24.00 2.07
CA ALA A 139 -24.43 24.29 1.87
C ALA A 139 -24.69 25.60 1.13
N VAL A 140 -23.90 26.64 1.38
CA VAL A 140 -24.00 27.92 0.67
C VAL A 140 -23.58 27.75 -0.79
N VAL A 141 -22.51 27.01 -1.08
CA VAL A 141 -22.10 26.71 -2.46
C VAL A 141 -23.19 25.97 -3.22
N GLY A 142 -23.74 24.89 -2.63
CA GLY A 142 -24.85 24.15 -3.24
C GLY A 142 -26.12 24.99 -3.41
N GLY A 143 -26.45 25.80 -2.40
CA GLY A 143 -27.57 26.74 -2.42
C GLY A 143 -27.42 27.78 -3.54
N VAL A 144 -26.32 28.53 -3.56
CA VAL A 144 -26.08 29.57 -4.56
C VAL A 144 -26.12 28.98 -5.98
N ALA A 145 -25.54 27.80 -6.22
CA ALA A 145 -25.61 27.14 -7.52
C ALA A 145 -27.06 26.79 -7.93
N ALA A 146 -27.85 26.21 -7.02
CA ALA A 146 -29.26 25.91 -7.27
C ALA A 146 -30.11 27.18 -7.45
N GLY A 147 -29.81 28.23 -6.68
CA GLY A 147 -30.47 29.54 -6.77
C GLY A 147 -30.21 30.22 -8.10
N VAL A 148 -28.97 30.24 -8.58
CA VAL A 148 -28.60 30.77 -9.91
C VAL A 148 -29.34 30.01 -11.01
N LEU A 149 -29.42 28.67 -10.90
CA LEU A 149 -30.17 27.84 -11.85
C LEU A 149 -31.66 28.17 -11.86
N GLN A 150 -32.29 28.18 -10.68
CA GLN A 150 -33.72 28.46 -10.52
C GLN A 150 -34.07 29.88 -10.99
N TRP A 151 -33.26 30.86 -10.65
CA TRP A 151 -33.54 32.25 -10.97
C TRP A 151 -33.36 32.55 -12.46
N THR A 152 -32.34 31.95 -13.10
CA THR A 152 -32.05 32.15 -14.53
C THR A 152 -33.04 31.38 -15.42
N LEU A 153 -33.34 30.12 -15.10
CA LEU A 153 -34.17 29.28 -15.97
C LEU A 153 -35.67 29.45 -15.77
N VAL A 154 -36.10 29.90 -14.58
CA VAL A 154 -37.52 29.90 -14.21
C VAL A 154 -38.02 31.28 -13.84
N LEU A 155 -37.40 31.95 -12.88
CA LEU A 155 -37.97 33.18 -12.34
C LEU A 155 -37.81 34.39 -13.28
N VAL A 156 -36.65 34.58 -13.90
CA VAL A 156 -36.41 35.68 -14.86
C VAL A 156 -37.35 35.59 -16.07
N PRO A 157 -37.48 34.43 -16.75
CA PRO A 157 -38.40 34.32 -17.88
C PRO A 157 -39.87 34.50 -17.48
N TYR A 158 -40.26 34.14 -16.26
CA TYR A 158 -41.60 34.35 -15.73
C TYR A 158 -41.91 35.84 -15.50
N LEU A 159 -40.99 36.56 -14.84
CA LEU A 159 -41.17 37.99 -14.54
C LEU A 159 -41.18 38.85 -15.82
N GLN A 160 -40.41 38.48 -16.85
CA GLN A 160 -40.42 39.19 -18.13
C GLN A 160 -41.67 38.95 -18.97
N ALA A 161 -42.34 37.81 -18.80
CA ALA A 161 -43.58 37.51 -19.51
C ALA A 161 -44.79 38.30 -18.97
N THR A 162 -44.64 38.98 -17.83
CA THR A 162 -45.73 39.64 -17.11
C THR A 162 -45.59 41.18 -17.17
N SER A 163 -46.70 41.92 -17.24
CA SER A 163 -46.74 43.39 -17.48
C SER A 163 -46.20 44.23 -16.31
N SER A 164 -45.94 45.53 -16.54
CA SER A 164 -45.11 46.46 -15.73
C SER A 164 -45.47 46.71 -14.25
N ASP A 165 -46.61 46.23 -13.74
CA ASP A 165 -47.00 46.38 -12.32
C ASP A 165 -46.95 45.01 -11.62
N LEU A 166 -46.13 44.90 -10.56
CA LEU A 166 -45.98 43.67 -9.77
C LEU A 166 -47.32 43.23 -9.16
N THR A 167 -47.90 42.16 -9.69
CA THR A 167 -49.11 41.58 -9.12
C THR A 167 -48.82 40.84 -7.81
N SER A 168 -49.84 40.65 -6.97
CA SER A 168 -49.71 39.86 -5.73
C SER A 168 -49.32 38.39 -6.00
N ALA A 169 -49.60 37.86 -7.19
CA ALA A 169 -49.17 36.54 -7.65
C ALA A 169 -47.66 36.47 -7.92
N GLU A 170 -47.09 37.48 -8.59
CA GLU A 170 -45.65 37.54 -8.87
C GLU A 170 -44.83 37.65 -7.58
N VAL A 171 -45.25 38.51 -6.65
CA VAL A 171 -44.60 38.65 -5.34
C VAL A 171 -44.57 37.32 -4.60
N LEU A 172 -45.68 36.56 -4.66
CA LEU A 172 -45.78 35.26 -4.02
C LEU A 172 -44.91 34.19 -4.70
N ASN A 173 -44.79 34.19 -6.03
CA ASN A 173 -43.90 33.26 -6.75
C ASN A 173 -42.41 33.56 -6.48
N VAL A 174 -42.03 34.84 -6.36
CA VAL A 174 -40.68 35.21 -5.90
C VAL A 174 -40.43 34.69 -4.48
N LEU A 175 -41.42 34.82 -3.59
CA LEU A 175 -41.32 34.31 -2.22
C LEU A 175 -41.17 32.78 -2.18
N TYR A 176 -41.92 32.04 -3.01
CA TYR A 176 -41.74 30.60 -3.18
C TYR A 176 -40.35 30.23 -3.69
N ALA A 177 -39.80 31.00 -4.63
CA ALA A 177 -38.45 30.76 -5.12
C ALA A 177 -37.38 30.93 -4.02
N VAL A 178 -37.50 31.97 -3.20
CA VAL A 178 -36.59 32.20 -2.06
C VAL A 178 -36.73 31.09 -1.01
N VAL A 179 -37.96 30.68 -0.69
CA VAL A 179 -38.19 29.62 0.31
C VAL A 179 -37.72 28.25 -0.20
N SER A 180 -37.93 27.95 -1.49
CA SER A 180 -37.39 26.77 -2.17
C SER A 180 -35.86 26.70 -2.09
N LEU A 181 -35.18 27.83 -2.30
CA LEU A 181 -33.73 27.92 -2.13
C LEU A 181 -33.29 27.61 -0.69
N LEU A 182 -34.00 28.13 0.31
CA LEU A 182 -33.73 27.82 1.71
C LEU A 182 -33.97 26.35 2.05
N LEU A 183 -34.95 25.69 1.40
CA LEU A 183 -35.17 24.25 1.54
C LEU A 183 -34.02 23.43 0.95
N VAL A 184 -33.47 23.83 -0.21
CA VAL A 184 -32.28 23.19 -0.79
C VAL A 184 -31.07 23.35 0.13
N ILE A 185 -30.84 24.56 0.66
CA ILE A 185 -29.76 24.81 1.63
C ILE A 185 -29.96 23.93 2.87
N ALA A 186 -31.18 23.86 3.41
CA ALA A 186 -31.50 22.99 4.53
C ALA A 186 -31.24 21.51 4.21
N ALA A 187 -31.62 21.04 3.02
CA ALA A 187 -31.39 19.66 2.57
C ALA A 187 -29.89 19.33 2.50
N VAL A 188 -29.06 20.22 1.94
CA VAL A 188 -27.61 20.04 1.90
C VAL A 188 -27.01 20.08 3.31
N MET A 189 -27.46 21.00 4.17
CA MET A 189 -27.05 21.06 5.57
C MET A 189 -27.38 19.76 6.31
N ALA A 190 -28.55 19.16 6.07
CA ALA A 190 -28.94 17.88 6.68
C ALA A 190 -28.05 16.70 6.25
N LEU A 191 -27.45 16.79 5.05
CA LEU A 191 -26.56 15.77 4.48
C LEU A 191 -25.09 15.96 4.88
N VAL A 192 -24.66 17.21 5.06
CA VAL A 192 -23.24 17.56 5.26
C VAL A 192 -22.90 17.85 6.72
N ALA A 193 -23.87 18.30 7.52
CA ALA A 193 -23.64 18.57 8.93
C ALA A 193 -23.56 17.28 9.76
N GLY A 194 -22.33 16.87 10.08
CA GLY A 194 -22.02 15.79 11.01
C GLY A 194 -21.70 14.45 10.36
N SER A 195 -22.15 13.37 11.01
CA SER A 195 -21.90 11.96 10.70
C SER A 195 -22.27 11.55 9.27
N THR A 196 -21.78 10.36 8.85
CA THR A 196 -22.17 9.76 7.56
C THR A 196 -23.70 9.79 7.41
N PRO A 197 -24.25 10.37 6.33
CA PRO A 197 -25.69 10.56 6.22
C PRO A 197 -26.38 9.19 6.16
N SER A 198 -27.22 8.92 7.17
CA SER A 198 -28.06 7.73 7.24
C SER A 198 -29.04 7.68 6.07
N THR A 199 -29.56 6.49 5.74
CA THR A 199 -30.56 6.36 4.67
C THR A 199 -31.78 7.25 4.88
N SER A 200 -32.24 7.38 6.13
CA SER A 200 -33.29 8.32 6.55
C SER A 200 -32.95 9.78 6.19
N ASN A 201 -31.72 10.24 6.42
CA ASN A 201 -31.28 11.60 6.04
C ASN A 201 -31.33 11.83 4.55
N ARG A 202 -30.87 10.85 3.77
CA ARG A 202 -30.84 10.96 2.30
C ARG A 202 -32.24 11.03 1.73
N LEU A 203 -33.15 10.21 2.24
CA LEU A 203 -34.56 10.22 1.84
C LEU A 203 -35.27 11.52 2.24
N LEU A 204 -35.01 12.04 3.44
CA LEU A 204 -35.55 13.34 3.86
C LEU A 204 -35.00 14.51 3.02
N ALA A 205 -33.70 14.53 2.75
CA ALA A 205 -33.09 15.54 1.88
C ALA A 205 -33.63 15.46 0.45
N LEU A 206 -33.81 14.25 -0.08
CA LEU A 206 -34.42 14.03 -1.39
C LEU A 206 -35.88 14.52 -1.42
N GLY A 207 -36.65 14.28 -0.37
CA GLY A 207 -38.01 14.82 -0.21
C GLY A 207 -38.06 16.35 -0.23
N LEU A 208 -37.11 17.03 0.42
CA LEU A 208 -36.99 18.49 0.38
C LEU A 208 -36.61 19.03 -1.00
N VAL A 209 -35.71 18.34 -1.72
CA VAL A 209 -35.36 18.70 -3.10
C VAL A 209 -36.54 18.54 -4.04
N PHE A 210 -37.31 17.46 -3.93
CA PHE A 210 -38.55 17.29 -4.69
C PHE A 210 -39.59 18.36 -4.34
N ALA A 211 -39.71 18.76 -3.06
CA ALA A 211 -40.60 19.84 -2.67
C ALA A 211 -40.22 21.18 -3.34
N ALA A 212 -38.94 21.53 -3.38
CA ALA A 212 -38.46 22.70 -4.11
C ALA A 212 -38.68 22.58 -5.64
N GLY A 213 -38.54 21.37 -6.19
CA GLY A 213 -38.81 21.10 -7.60
C GLY A 213 -40.28 21.26 -8.00
N VAL A 214 -41.21 20.97 -7.10
CA VAL A 214 -42.66 21.16 -7.32
C VAL A 214 -42.98 22.64 -7.50
N ASP A 215 -42.42 23.53 -6.67
CA ASP A 215 -42.61 24.97 -6.80
C ASP A 215 -42.05 25.48 -8.14
N MET A 216 -40.90 24.94 -8.56
CA MET A 216 -40.28 25.27 -9.85
C MET A 216 -41.15 24.87 -11.04
N ILE A 217 -41.70 23.65 -11.01
CA ILE A 217 -42.60 23.14 -12.06
C ILE A 217 -43.91 23.95 -12.07
N TYR A 218 -44.45 24.29 -10.89
CA TYR A 218 -45.64 25.13 -10.79
C TYR A 218 -45.41 26.52 -11.40
N THR A 219 -44.28 27.14 -11.12
CA THR A 219 -43.91 28.45 -11.69
C THR A 219 -43.75 28.37 -13.22
N LEU A 220 -43.25 27.26 -13.75
CA LEU A 220 -43.14 27.06 -15.20
C LEU A 220 -44.50 26.76 -15.86
N ALA A 221 -45.37 26.02 -15.17
CA ALA A 221 -46.73 25.73 -15.63
C ALA A 221 -47.57 27.01 -15.67
N SER A 222 -47.52 27.84 -14.62
CA SER A 222 -48.21 29.14 -14.58
C SER A 222 -47.69 30.13 -15.63
N ALA A 223 -46.42 29.98 -16.07
CA ALA A 223 -45.85 30.71 -17.20
C ALA A 223 -46.30 30.18 -18.58
N GLY A 224 -47.09 29.10 -18.64
CA GLY A 224 -47.47 28.41 -19.87
C GLY A 224 -46.31 27.68 -20.59
N ARG A 225 -45.17 27.47 -19.90
CA ARG A 225 -43.97 26.84 -20.48
C ARG A 225 -44.02 25.30 -20.42
N VAL A 226 -44.84 24.77 -19.52
CA VAL A 226 -44.96 23.34 -19.21
C VAL A 226 -46.44 23.00 -19.01
N PRO A 227 -46.92 21.78 -19.37
CA PRO A 227 -48.31 21.40 -19.15
C PRO A 227 -48.71 21.42 -17.67
N ASP A 228 -49.91 21.91 -17.36
CA ASP A 228 -50.44 22.05 -15.99
C ASP A 228 -50.47 20.72 -15.20
N GLY A 229 -50.60 19.58 -15.90
CA GLY A 229 -50.57 18.25 -15.29
C GLY A 229 -49.20 17.78 -14.78
N LEU A 230 -48.09 18.43 -15.18
CA LEU A 230 -46.74 17.98 -14.78
C LEU A 230 -46.49 18.15 -13.27
N GLN A 231 -47.13 19.14 -12.64
CA GLN A 231 -47.01 19.35 -11.19
C GLN A 231 -47.64 18.19 -10.40
N LEU A 232 -48.76 17.63 -10.87
CA LEU A 232 -49.43 16.50 -10.23
C LEU A 232 -48.56 15.24 -10.24
N LEU A 233 -47.69 15.07 -11.26
CA LEU A 233 -46.75 13.96 -11.36
C LEU A 233 -45.66 13.98 -10.28
N VAL A 234 -45.15 15.16 -9.95
CA VAL A 234 -43.96 15.33 -9.08
C VAL A 234 -44.33 15.56 -7.61
N SER A 235 -45.48 16.18 -7.33
CA SER A 235 -45.94 16.48 -5.97
C SER A 235 -45.98 15.28 -5.00
N PRO A 236 -46.43 14.08 -5.41
CA PRO A 236 -46.44 12.90 -4.54
C PRO A 236 -45.06 12.38 -4.16
N LEU A 237 -44.03 12.65 -4.98
CA LEU A 237 -42.67 12.16 -4.73
C LEU A 237 -42.05 12.83 -3.50
N ALA A 238 -42.29 14.13 -3.31
CA ALA A 238 -41.81 14.88 -2.14
C ALA A 238 -42.34 14.26 -0.84
N LEU A 239 -43.64 13.93 -0.81
CA LEU A 239 -44.29 13.28 0.33
C LEU A 239 -43.79 11.85 0.53
N LEU A 240 -43.66 11.07 -0.55
CA LEU A 240 -43.23 9.67 -0.51
C LEU A 240 -41.83 9.53 0.06
N PHE A 241 -40.86 10.33 -0.41
CA PHE A 241 -39.49 10.30 0.10
C PHE A 241 -39.40 10.79 1.55
N SER A 242 -40.12 11.86 1.89
CA SER A 242 -40.15 12.40 3.26
C SER A 242 -40.72 11.38 4.25
N ALA A 243 -41.84 10.75 3.91
CA ALA A 243 -42.49 9.73 4.75
C ALA A 243 -41.66 8.45 4.86
N THR A 244 -41.07 8.00 3.74
CA THR A 244 -40.18 6.84 3.73
C THR A 244 -38.96 7.07 4.61
N GLY A 245 -38.38 8.28 4.57
CA GLY A 245 -37.29 8.67 5.47
C GLY A 245 -37.68 8.60 6.95
N LEU A 246 -38.88 9.08 7.29
CA LEU A 246 -39.43 9.03 8.65
C LEU A 246 -39.87 7.63 9.13
N LEU A 247 -40.03 6.67 8.22
CA LEU A 247 -40.39 5.29 8.54
C LEU A 247 -39.20 4.33 8.42
N HIS A 248 -38.06 4.81 7.93
CA HIS A 248 -36.88 3.99 7.73
C HIS A 248 -36.25 3.59 9.08
N PRO A 249 -35.79 2.33 9.26
CA PRO A 249 -35.18 1.87 10.52
C PRO A 249 -34.00 2.72 10.99
N SER A 250 -33.25 3.33 10.05
CA SER A 250 -32.13 4.21 10.35
C SER A 250 -32.53 5.60 10.87
N LEU A 251 -33.82 5.88 11.11
CA LEU A 251 -34.29 7.12 11.73
C LEU A 251 -33.68 7.33 13.13
N ARG A 252 -33.31 6.25 13.82
CA ARG A 252 -32.62 6.36 15.13
C ARG A 252 -31.27 7.08 15.02
N LEU A 253 -30.61 6.92 13.87
CA LEU A 253 -29.33 7.56 13.56
C LEU A 253 -29.51 9.04 13.12
N LEU A 254 -30.74 9.57 13.10
CA LEU A 254 -31.02 10.93 12.63
C LEU A 254 -30.37 12.01 13.52
N LEU A 255 -30.17 11.74 14.81
CA LEU A 255 -29.58 12.71 15.75
C LEU A 255 -28.23 12.24 16.32
N GLU A 256 -27.68 11.14 15.81
CA GLU A 256 -26.40 10.62 16.27
C GLU A 256 -25.23 11.51 15.84
N ARG A 257 -24.30 11.71 16.76
CA ARG A 257 -23.05 12.42 16.50
C ARG A 257 -22.08 11.49 15.76
N PRO A 258 -21.21 12.03 14.89
CA PRO A 258 -20.13 11.25 14.29
C PRO A 258 -19.28 10.59 15.38
N THR A 259 -19.01 9.30 15.21
CA THR A 259 -18.01 8.55 15.98
C THR A 259 -16.62 8.63 15.37
N ASP A 260 -16.51 9.07 14.11
CA ASP A 260 -15.26 9.24 13.37
C ASP A 260 -15.32 10.53 12.54
N LEU A 261 -14.76 11.60 13.09
CA LEU A 261 -14.67 12.89 12.41
C LEU A 261 -13.59 12.91 11.32
N ALA A 262 -12.60 12.01 11.33
CA ALA A 262 -11.55 11.95 10.31
C ALA A 262 -12.13 11.56 8.94
N ALA A 263 -13.15 10.68 8.93
CA ALA A 263 -13.91 10.35 7.72
C ALA A 263 -14.63 11.57 7.10
N THR A 264 -14.94 12.61 7.89
CA THR A 264 -15.61 13.83 7.40
C THR A 264 -14.66 14.83 6.75
N ARG A 265 -13.33 14.64 6.87
CA ARG A 265 -12.29 15.54 6.33
C ARG A 265 -11.60 15.00 5.09
N ARG A 266 -11.76 13.71 4.78
CA ARG A 266 -11.20 13.09 3.58
C ARG A 266 -11.83 13.71 2.32
N VAL A 267 -10.95 14.05 1.38
CA VAL A 267 -11.31 14.51 0.05
C VAL A 267 -11.98 13.36 -0.71
N SER A 268 -13.31 13.28 -0.65
CA SER A 268 -14.05 12.29 -1.42
C SER A 268 -14.24 12.77 -2.87
N ARG A 269 -14.06 11.86 -3.84
CA ARG A 269 -14.37 12.14 -5.26
C ARG A 269 -15.78 12.72 -5.43
N ARG A 270 -16.73 12.28 -4.61
CA ARG A 270 -18.12 12.79 -4.62
C ARG A 270 -18.22 14.26 -4.23
N ARG A 271 -17.50 14.72 -3.20
CA ARG A 271 -17.49 16.14 -2.79
C ARG A 271 -16.81 17.03 -3.81
N ILE A 272 -15.68 16.59 -4.37
CA ILE A 272 -15.04 17.31 -5.49
C ILE A 272 -16.01 17.41 -6.68
N THR A 273 -16.70 16.32 -7.02
CA THR A 273 -17.68 16.31 -8.12
C THR A 273 -18.81 17.30 -7.87
N VAL A 274 -19.36 17.37 -6.66
CA VAL A 274 -20.43 18.32 -6.30
C VAL A 274 -19.94 19.76 -6.36
N LEU A 275 -18.76 20.07 -5.81
CA LEU A 275 -18.18 21.42 -5.87
C LEU A 275 -17.84 21.83 -7.31
N SER A 276 -17.34 20.89 -8.11
CA SER A 276 -17.03 21.12 -9.53
C SER A 276 -18.30 21.36 -10.34
N LEU A 277 -19.35 20.57 -10.09
CA LEU A 277 -20.65 20.75 -10.74
C LEU A 277 -21.27 22.10 -10.37
N ALA A 278 -21.19 22.50 -9.10
CA ALA A 278 -21.66 23.81 -8.65
C ALA A 278 -20.90 24.96 -9.34
N LEU A 279 -19.58 24.83 -9.51
CA LEU A 279 -18.74 25.82 -10.20
C LEU A 279 -18.99 25.86 -11.72
N LEU A 280 -19.38 24.74 -12.32
CA LEU A 280 -19.74 24.64 -13.73
C LEU A 280 -21.13 25.20 -14.05
N THR A 281 -22.03 25.29 -13.05
CA THR A 281 -23.40 25.79 -13.25
C THR A 281 -23.45 27.16 -13.93
N PRO A 282 -22.75 28.21 -13.46
CA PRO A 282 -22.82 29.52 -14.11
C PRO A 282 -22.20 29.57 -15.52
N PRO A 283 -20.99 29.02 -15.79
CA PRO A 283 -20.44 28.95 -17.14
C PRO A 283 -21.33 28.21 -18.14
N LEU A 284 -21.96 27.10 -17.72
CA LEU A 284 -22.88 26.34 -18.57
C LEU A 284 -24.14 27.15 -18.89
N LEU A 285 -24.66 27.91 -17.94
CA LEU A 285 -25.79 28.81 -18.16
C LEU A 285 -25.43 29.97 -19.10
N LEU A 286 -24.23 30.54 -18.96
CA LEU A 286 -23.72 31.58 -19.87
C LEU A 286 -23.56 31.04 -21.30
N LEU A 287 -23.01 29.83 -21.46
CA LEU A 287 -22.88 29.17 -22.75
C LEU A 287 -24.26 28.90 -23.37
N TRP A 288 -25.20 28.40 -22.58
CA TRP A 288 -26.57 28.12 -23.03
C TRP A 288 -27.31 29.39 -23.46
N GLY A 289 -27.19 30.48 -22.70
CA GLY A 289 -27.73 31.79 -23.07
C GLY A 289 -27.09 32.32 -24.36
N GLY A 290 -25.77 32.20 -24.49
CA GLY A 290 -25.03 32.60 -25.69
C GLY A 290 -25.46 31.82 -26.95
N LEU A 291 -25.72 30.52 -26.83
CA LEU A 291 -26.22 29.69 -27.94
C LEU A 291 -27.64 30.07 -28.39
N ARG A 292 -28.46 30.64 -27.51
CA ARG A 292 -29.81 31.14 -27.85
C ARG A 292 -29.82 32.58 -28.38
N GLY A 293 -28.69 33.28 -28.30
CA GLY A 293 -28.58 34.68 -28.74
C GLY A 293 -29.21 35.69 -27.77
N ASP A 294 -29.57 35.29 -26.55
CA ASP A 294 -30.19 36.15 -25.53
C ASP A 294 -29.12 36.94 -24.76
N PHE A 295 -28.63 38.04 -25.35
CA PHE A 295 -27.63 38.93 -24.73
C PHE A 295 -28.24 40.04 -23.86
N GLY A 296 -29.19 39.70 -22.99
CA GLY A 296 -29.92 40.63 -22.11
C GLY A 296 -29.44 40.68 -20.66
N LEU A 297 -30.20 41.36 -19.79
CA LEU A 297 -30.03 41.38 -18.32
C LEU A 297 -30.08 39.97 -17.68
N GLU A 298 -30.50 38.96 -18.42
CA GLU A 298 -30.58 37.55 -18.01
C GLU A 298 -29.20 36.92 -17.76
N LEU A 299 -28.15 37.38 -18.45
CA LEU A 299 -26.77 36.89 -18.29
C LEU A 299 -26.06 37.47 -17.07
N LEU A 300 -26.55 38.58 -16.51
CA LEU A 300 -25.91 39.27 -15.39
C LEU A 300 -25.91 38.39 -14.13
N LEU A 301 -26.94 37.57 -13.93
CA LEU A 301 -27.07 36.75 -12.75
C LEU A 301 -26.18 35.49 -12.76
N PRO A 302 -26.03 34.74 -13.88
CA PRO A 302 -24.98 33.73 -13.99
C PRO A 302 -23.56 34.32 -13.86
N VAL A 303 -23.29 35.54 -14.36
CA VAL A 303 -21.99 36.20 -14.13
C VAL A 303 -21.76 36.48 -12.64
N LEU A 304 -22.73 37.06 -11.94
CA LEU A 304 -22.66 37.26 -10.49
C LEU A 304 -22.52 35.92 -9.74
N GLY A 305 -23.23 34.89 -10.18
CA GLY A 305 -23.12 33.51 -9.71
C GLY A 305 -21.70 32.96 -9.84
N ALA A 306 -21.04 33.17 -10.98
CA ALA A 306 -19.65 32.77 -11.19
C ALA A 306 -18.68 33.51 -10.26
N VAL A 307 -18.82 34.84 -10.16
CA VAL A 307 -17.96 35.70 -9.32
C VAL A 307 -18.12 35.40 -7.82
N THR A 308 -19.29 34.91 -7.40
CA THR A 308 -19.55 34.53 -6.00
C THR A 308 -19.16 33.09 -5.70
N LEU A 309 -19.46 32.14 -6.58
CA LEU A 309 -19.16 30.72 -6.39
C LEU A 309 -17.67 30.42 -6.47
N ALA A 310 -16.93 31.04 -7.39
CA ALA A 310 -15.50 30.74 -7.57
C ALA A 310 -14.67 30.99 -6.30
N PRO A 311 -14.75 32.16 -5.63
CA PRO A 311 -14.04 32.38 -4.36
C PRO A 311 -14.51 31.45 -3.23
N LEU A 312 -15.81 31.18 -3.13
CA LEU A 312 -16.36 30.27 -2.12
C LEU A 312 -15.80 28.84 -2.28
N VAL A 313 -15.74 28.35 -3.52
CA VAL A 313 -15.19 27.03 -3.85
C VAL A 313 -13.67 27.00 -3.61
N ILE A 314 -12.94 28.05 -3.98
CA ILE A 314 -11.48 28.14 -3.74
C ILE A 314 -11.15 28.10 -2.24
N VAL A 315 -11.83 28.94 -1.44
CA VAL A 315 -11.65 28.96 0.03
C VAL A 315 -11.98 27.59 0.61
N ARG A 316 -13.05 26.94 0.12
CA ARG A 316 -13.43 25.62 0.59
C ARG A 316 -12.41 24.54 0.21
N LEU A 317 -11.90 24.56 -1.02
CA LEU A 317 -10.91 23.60 -1.52
C LEU A 317 -9.59 23.74 -0.75
N GLY A 318 -9.11 24.97 -0.54
CA GLY A 318 -7.90 25.24 0.25
C GLY A 318 -8.01 24.74 1.69
N ARG A 319 -9.17 24.91 2.32
CA ARG A 319 -9.44 24.37 3.67
C ARG A 319 -9.49 22.85 3.69
N LEU A 320 -10.06 22.21 2.66
CA LEU A 320 -10.07 20.74 2.53
C LEU A 320 -8.66 20.16 2.36
N VAL A 321 -7.81 20.80 1.55
CA VAL A 321 -6.41 20.38 1.34
C VAL A 321 -5.62 20.53 2.64
N GLY A 322 -5.69 21.68 3.30
CA GLY A 322 -4.97 21.90 4.57
C GLY A 322 -5.38 20.91 5.68
N GLN A 323 -6.68 20.60 5.79
CA GLN A 323 -7.16 19.57 6.73
C GLN A 323 -6.62 18.18 6.44
N ASN A 324 -6.35 17.85 5.17
CA ASN A 324 -5.82 16.55 4.77
C ASN A 324 -4.30 16.46 5.00
N GLU A 325 -3.57 17.55 4.78
CA GLU A 325 -2.13 17.64 5.10
C GLU A 325 -1.87 17.51 6.61
N GLU A 326 -2.67 18.20 7.45
CA GLU A 326 -2.58 18.07 8.91
C GLU A 326 -2.84 16.64 9.38
N LEU A 327 -3.84 15.96 8.80
CA LEU A 327 -4.14 14.56 9.12
C LEU A 327 -3.01 13.61 8.69
N ALA A 328 -2.43 13.82 7.50
CA ALA A 328 -1.32 13.01 7.02
C ALA A 328 -0.08 13.17 7.92
N ALA A 329 0.22 14.39 8.37
CA ALA A 329 1.32 14.66 9.29
C ALA A 329 1.10 14.01 10.67
N LEU A 330 -0.14 14.02 11.17
CA LEU A 330 -0.54 13.37 12.41
C LEU A 330 -0.40 11.84 12.33
N GLU A 331 -0.87 11.23 11.23
CA GLU A 331 -0.74 9.78 10.98
C GLU A 331 0.73 9.35 10.87
N ALA A 332 1.56 10.12 10.17
CA ALA A 332 3.00 9.87 10.08
C ALA A 332 3.69 9.93 11.45
N SER A 333 3.32 10.91 12.29
CA SER A 333 3.86 11.05 13.64
C SER A 333 3.48 9.86 14.54
N LEU A 334 2.22 9.41 14.48
CA LEU A 334 1.76 8.24 15.24
C LEU A 334 2.48 6.96 14.80
N ARG A 335 2.70 6.78 13.49
CA ARG A 335 3.41 5.61 12.96
C ARG A 335 4.86 5.56 13.46
N ALA A 336 5.57 6.68 13.44
CA ALA A 336 6.94 6.77 13.93
C ALA A 336 7.05 6.45 15.43
N VAL A 337 6.05 6.85 16.24
CA VAL A 337 6.00 6.50 17.67
C VAL A 337 5.73 5.00 17.86
N GLY A 338 4.80 4.44 17.09
CA GLY A 338 4.50 3.00 17.10
C GLY A 338 5.73 2.13 16.77
N GLU A 339 6.51 2.50 15.77
CA GLU A 339 7.74 1.80 15.39
C GLU A 339 8.77 1.79 16.53
N ARG A 340 8.93 2.91 17.26
CA ARG A 340 9.83 2.99 18.42
C ARG A 340 9.32 2.19 19.60
N LEU A 341 8.00 2.18 19.84
CA LEU A 341 7.38 1.41 20.92
C LEU A 341 7.62 -0.09 20.81
N VAL A 342 7.71 -0.64 19.59
CA VAL A 342 8.01 -2.06 19.36
C VAL A 342 9.42 -2.44 19.84
N SER A 343 10.35 -1.50 19.82
CA SER A 343 11.75 -1.71 20.27
C SER A 343 11.99 -1.45 21.76
N ALA A 344 10.97 -1.13 22.55
CA ALA A 344 11.14 -0.81 23.97
C ALA A 344 11.40 -2.07 24.81
N GLU A 345 12.47 -2.07 25.61
CA GLU A 345 12.86 -3.20 26.46
C GLU A 345 12.35 -3.05 27.90
N THR A 346 12.20 -1.81 28.38
CA THR A 346 11.76 -1.50 29.74
C THR A 346 10.50 -0.65 29.77
N ALA A 347 9.78 -0.65 30.89
CA ALA A 347 8.61 0.21 31.07
C ALA A 347 8.99 1.71 31.09
N GLU A 348 10.23 2.02 31.49
CA GLU A 348 10.82 3.36 31.40
C GLU A 348 11.03 3.81 29.95
N ASP A 349 11.49 2.92 29.07
CA ASP A 349 11.62 3.21 27.63
C ASP A 349 10.28 3.52 27.00
N VAL A 350 9.24 2.75 27.36
CA VAL A 350 7.87 3.01 26.92
C VAL A 350 7.39 4.37 27.39
N ALA A 351 7.63 4.74 28.66
CA ALA A 351 7.26 6.06 29.18
C ALA A 351 7.91 7.20 28.40
N ARG A 352 9.23 7.12 28.16
CA ARG A 352 9.99 8.12 27.41
C ARG A 352 9.49 8.28 25.98
N ILE A 353 9.29 7.17 25.26
CA ILE A 353 8.86 7.18 23.85
C ILE A 353 7.45 7.79 23.73
N VAL A 354 6.55 7.47 24.65
CA VAL A 354 5.17 7.99 24.64
C VAL A 354 5.13 9.46 25.01
N THR A 355 5.93 9.91 25.97
CA THR A 355 6.01 11.34 26.34
C THR A 355 6.52 12.18 25.18
N VAL A 356 7.62 11.77 24.54
CA VAL A 356 8.15 12.44 23.33
C VAL A 356 7.16 12.33 22.16
N GLY A 357 6.47 11.20 22.02
CA GLY A 357 5.43 11.00 21.03
C GLY A 357 4.23 11.94 21.22
N ALA A 358 3.80 12.14 22.46
CA ALA A 358 2.74 13.09 22.80
C ALA A 358 3.15 14.55 22.50
N GLU A 359 4.41 14.92 22.76
CA GLU A 359 4.97 16.22 22.37
C GLU A 359 4.96 16.41 20.85
N HIS A 360 5.32 15.37 20.08
CA HIS A 360 5.30 15.44 18.62
C HIS A 360 3.89 15.52 18.04
N VAL A 361 2.95 14.78 18.63
CA VAL A 361 1.55 14.71 18.20
C VAL A 361 0.77 15.97 18.55
N LEU A 362 1.02 16.58 19.72
CA LEU A 362 0.30 17.75 20.20
C LEU A 362 1.04 19.07 19.95
N GLN A 363 2.33 19.01 19.58
CA GLN A 363 3.18 20.16 19.23
C GLN A 363 3.01 21.33 20.22
N ARG A 364 2.67 22.53 19.69
CA ARG A 364 2.49 23.77 20.47
C ARG A 364 1.27 23.75 21.41
N CYS A 365 0.40 22.75 21.31
CA CYS A 365 -0.77 22.63 22.18
C CYS A 365 -0.41 22.08 23.56
N LEU A 366 0.62 21.23 23.65
CA LEU A 366 1.04 20.62 24.90
C LEU A 366 1.93 21.61 25.67
N ALA A 367 1.50 21.96 26.88
CA ALA A 367 2.29 22.76 27.81
C ALA A 367 3.20 21.87 28.67
N SER A 368 2.64 20.77 29.18
CA SER A 368 3.31 19.80 30.04
C SER A 368 2.69 18.42 29.80
N GLY A 369 3.48 17.35 29.79
CA GLY A 369 2.95 16.00 29.60
C GLY A 369 3.86 14.90 30.16
N GLY A 370 3.29 13.76 30.53
CA GLY A 370 4.05 12.66 31.10
C GLY A 370 3.25 11.36 31.19
N LEU A 371 3.91 10.22 31.05
CA LEU A 371 3.31 8.91 31.31
C LEU A 371 3.60 8.50 32.76
N MET A 372 2.54 8.24 33.52
CA MET A 372 2.61 7.73 34.87
C MET A 372 2.43 6.22 34.87
N LEU A 373 3.47 5.48 35.23
CA LEU A 373 3.39 4.04 35.47
C LEU A 373 2.86 3.81 36.89
N ASP A 374 1.85 2.96 37.05
CA ASP A 374 1.12 2.75 38.30
C ASP A 374 0.49 4.05 38.88
N PRO A 375 -0.64 4.50 38.32
CA PRO A 375 -1.30 5.72 38.76
C PRO A 375 -1.86 5.66 40.19
N LEU A 376 -2.03 4.47 40.77
CA LEU A 376 -2.50 4.27 42.15
C LEU A 376 -1.35 4.20 43.17
N GLY A 377 -0.15 3.80 42.74
CA GLY A 377 1.08 3.78 43.53
C GLY A 377 1.90 5.08 43.48
N ALA A 378 3.14 5.03 43.99
CA ALA A 378 4.01 6.20 44.23
C ALA A 378 5.09 6.43 43.15
N GLY A 379 5.05 5.73 42.01
CA GLY A 379 6.09 5.84 40.96
C GLY A 379 5.77 6.90 39.92
N MET A 380 6.69 7.85 39.73
CA MET A 380 6.67 8.78 38.60
C MET A 380 7.97 8.59 37.83
N VAL A 381 7.88 8.40 36.51
CA VAL A 381 9.04 7.96 35.71
C VAL A 381 9.64 9.08 34.86
N GLU A 382 8.82 9.87 34.17
CA GLU A 382 9.31 11.03 33.40
C GLU A 382 8.17 12.01 33.08
N HIS A 383 8.42 13.32 33.20
CA HIS A 383 7.46 14.36 32.82
C HIS A 383 8.14 15.63 32.32
N SER A 384 7.50 16.33 31.38
CA SER A 384 7.82 17.72 31.04
C SER A 384 6.90 18.67 31.81
N GLY A 385 7.48 19.66 32.51
CA GLY A 385 6.73 20.69 33.26
C GLY A 385 6.12 20.23 34.60
N ASP A 386 5.36 21.11 35.27
CA ASP A 386 4.68 20.79 36.54
C ASP A 386 3.34 20.08 36.30
N LEU A 387 3.20 18.85 36.83
CA LEU A 387 2.00 18.00 36.71
C LEU A 387 1.38 17.66 38.07
N SER A 388 1.87 18.25 39.17
CA SER A 388 1.50 17.86 40.53
C SER A 388 -0.01 17.98 40.83
N GLY A 389 -0.65 19.07 40.42
CA GLY A 389 -2.10 19.29 40.54
C GLY A 389 -2.95 18.28 39.74
N PRO A 390 -2.78 18.19 38.41
CA PRO A 390 -3.50 17.24 37.57
C PRO A 390 -3.39 15.77 38.04
N ILE A 391 -2.22 15.36 38.52
CA ILE A 391 -2.00 13.99 39.03
C ILE A 391 -2.81 13.73 40.30
N ALA A 392 -2.86 14.69 41.23
CA ALA A 392 -3.63 14.56 42.47
C ALA A 392 -5.13 14.36 42.18
N GLU A 393 -5.66 15.08 41.20
CA GLU A 393 -7.04 14.94 40.80
C GLU A 393 -7.31 13.65 40.02
N LEU A 394 -6.41 13.23 39.13
CA LEU A 394 -6.53 11.94 38.44
C LEU A 394 -6.62 10.79 39.43
N ARG A 395 -5.77 10.80 40.48
CA ARG A 395 -5.84 9.82 41.57
C ARG A 395 -7.19 9.86 42.28
N ALA A 396 -7.70 11.05 42.61
CA ALA A 396 -9.01 11.20 43.22
C ALA A 396 -10.15 10.71 42.31
N HIS A 397 -10.02 10.85 41.00
CA HIS A 397 -10.99 10.35 40.02
C HIS A 397 -10.97 8.82 39.95
N LEU A 398 -9.78 8.20 39.84
CA LEU A 398 -9.61 6.74 39.80
C LEU A 398 -10.07 6.05 41.09
N LEU A 399 -10.01 6.72 42.25
CA LEU A 399 -10.50 6.20 43.53
C LEU A 399 -12.04 6.27 43.66
N ASN A 400 -12.70 7.17 42.94
CA ASN A 400 -14.15 7.42 43.07
C ASN A 400 -15.00 6.76 41.98
N ASP A 401 -14.51 6.72 40.73
CA ASP A 401 -15.23 6.16 39.58
C ASP A 401 -14.59 4.81 39.18
N GLY A 402 -15.28 3.70 39.46
CA GLY A 402 -14.79 2.35 39.14
C GLY A 402 -14.54 2.12 37.64
N SER A 403 -13.60 1.20 37.35
CA SER A 403 -13.13 0.70 36.03
C SER A 403 -13.58 1.54 34.81
N PRO A 404 -12.81 2.59 34.46
CA PRO A 404 -13.11 3.42 33.30
C PRO A 404 -12.85 2.68 31.96
N ASP A 405 -13.70 2.96 30.97
CA ASP A 405 -13.51 2.49 29.59
C ASP A 405 -12.25 3.10 28.98
N SER A 406 -11.36 2.25 28.45
CA SER A 406 -10.04 2.59 27.86
C SER A 406 -10.05 3.57 26.68
N THR A 407 -11.24 3.94 26.18
CA THR A 407 -11.40 4.72 24.96
C THR A 407 -11.63 6.22 25.18
N THR A 408 -11.80 6.67 26.42
CA THR A 408 -12.20 8.06 26.70
C THR A 408 -11.17 8.79 27.55
N LEU A 409 -10.77 9.99 27.11
CA LEU A 409 -9.93 10.88 27.90
C LEU A 409 -10.71 11.41 29.10
N VAL A 410 -10.09 11.35 30.27
CA VAL A 410 -10.64 11.87 31.53
C VAL A 410 -10.28 13.36 31.62
N PRO A 411 -11.25 14.28 31.70
CA PRO A 411 -10.97 15.69 31.95
C PRO A 411 -10.58 15.90 33.42
N LEU A 412 -9.54 16.71 33.65
CA LEU A 412 -9.05 17.10 34.96
C LEU A 412 -9.24 18.63 35.15
N ARG A 413 -9.71 19.05 36.31
CA ARG A 413 -9.73 20.45 36.77
C ARG A 413 -8.31 20.94 37.08
N SER A 414 -7.84 21.86 36.25
CA SER A 414 -6.65 22.66 36.57
C SER A 414 -7.03 23.81 37.52
N GLU A 415 -6.18 24.11 38.51
CA GLU A 415 -6.31 25.31 39.38
C GLU A 415 -5.88 26.61 38.67
N THR A 416 -5.25 26.50 37.50
CA THR A 416 -4.81 27.65 36.69
C THR A 416 -5.82 28.01 35.61
N ASP A 417 -6.30 29.25 35.64
CA ASP A 417 -7.20 29.81 34.63
C ASP A 417 -6.55 29.77 33.23
N GLY A 418 -7.23 29.16 32.27
CA GLY A 418 -6.80 29.09 30.86
C GLY A 418 -5.99 27.85 30.45
N VAL A 419 -5.80 26.88 31.35
CA VAL A 419 -5.09 25.62 31.05
C VAL A 419 -6.03 24.42 31.18
N HIS A 420 -5.99 23.50 30.22
CA HIS A 420 -6.85 22.31 30.19
C HIS A 420 -6.04 21.05 30.48
N ALA A 421 -6.36 20.36 31.57
CA ALA A 421 -5.71 19.10 31.93
C ALA A 421 -6.60 17.90 31.55
N GLN A 422 -6.00 16.85 31.00
CA GLN A 422 -6.67 15.61 30.61
C GLN A 422 -5.75 14.40 30.85
N ALA A 423 -6.35 13.24 31.07
CA ALA A 423 -5.61 11.98 31.21
C ALA A 423 -6.15 10.89 30.28
N GLY A 424 -5.24 10.23 29.56
CA GLY A 424 -5.51 9.01 28.82
C GLY A 424 -5.13 7.80 29.65
N LEU A 425 -6.08 6.90 29.88
CA LEU A 425 -5.86 5.71 30.69
C LEU A 425 -5.35 4.56 29.82
N VAL A 426 -4.27 3.94 30.27
CA VAL A 426 -3.69 2.74 29.67
C VAL A 426 -4.19 1.55 30.46
N VAL A 427 -5.20 0.88 29.91
CA VAL A 427 -5.91 -0.23 30.57
C VAL A 427 -5.40 -1.55 30.03
N LEU A 428 -4.93 -2.43 30.92
CA LEU A 428 -4.58 -3.81 30.61
C LEU A 428 -5.48 -4.75 31.43
N GLN A 429 -6.15 -5.70 30.77
CA GLN A 429 -6.99 -6.71 31.44
C GLN A 429 -8.05 -6.13 32.42
N ARG A 430 -8.63 -4.95 32.10
CA ARG A 430 -9.61 -4.20 32.92
C ARG A 430 -9.04 -3.47 34.14
N GLU A 431 -7.72 -3.41 34.28
CA GLU A 431 -7.03 -2.61 35.28
C GLU A 431 -6.24 -1.47 34.63
N VAL A 432 -6.23 -0.30 35.27
CA VAL A 432 -5.45 0.85 34.82
C VAL A 432 -3.99 0.61 35.22
N ARG A 433 -3.10 0.43 34.24
CA ARG A 433 -1.68 0.14 34.46
C ARG A 433 -0.79 1.37 34.32
N ALA A 434 -1.17 2.28 33.43
CA ALA A 434 -0.52 3.58 33.29
C ALA A 434 -1.55 4.66 32.96
N ALA A 435 -1.16 5.92 33.13
CA ALA A 435 -1.95 7.06 32.70
C ALA A 435 -1.09 8.13 32.04
N LEU A 436 -1.43 8.52 30.82
CA LEU A 436 -0.81 9.62 30.11
C LEU A 436 -1.48 10.93 30.51
N VAL A 437 -0.81 11.74 31.31
CA VAL A 437 -1.31 13.02 31.81
C VAL A 437 -0.83 14.14 30.89
N LEU A 438 -1.76 14.97 30.43
CA LEU A 438 -1.52 16.03 29.47
C LEU A 438 -2.10 17.34 29.98
N VAL A 439 -1.30 18.40 29.92
CA VAL A 439 -1.69 19.77 30.25
C VAL A 439 -1.55 20.59 28.98
N THR A 440 -2.65 21.16 28.53
CA THR A 440 -2.78 21.77 27.20
C THR A 440 -3.21 23.22 27.29
N THR A 441 -2.67 24.06 26.39
CA THR A 441 -2.98 25.50 26.34
C THR A 441 -4.38 25.81 25.80
N ARG A 442 -5.00 24.83 25.13
CA ARG A 442 -6.38 24.86 24.65
C ARG A 442 -7.00 23.47 24.77
N GLN A 443 -8.32 23.40 24.72
CA GLN A 443 -9.02 22.12 24.63
C GLN A 443 -8.55 21.34 23.39
N LEU A 444 -8.23 20.06 23.58
CA LEU A 444 -7.88 19.15 22.48
C LEU A 444 -9.01 19.08 21.46
N THR A 445 -8.63 19.06 20.18
CA THR A 445 -9.54 18.71 19.10
C THR A 445 -9.84 17.22 19.15
N GLU A 446 -10.94 16.80 18.51
CA GLU A 446 -11.34 15.38 18.53
C GLU A 446 -10.28 14.46 17.87
N ASP A 447 -9.54 14.95 16.87
CA ASP A 447 -8.46 14.16 16.24
C ASP A 447 -7.24 14.03 17.15
N GLU A 448 -6.86 15.10 17.84
CA GLU A 448 -5.81 15.05 18.86
C GLU A 448 -6.22 14.13 20.01
N SER A 449 -7.48 14.19 20.44
CA SER A 449 -8.02 13.27 21.44
C SER A 449 -7.97 11.82 20.98
N ASN A 450 -8.33 11.54 19.73
CA ASN A 450 -8.25 10.20 19.13
C ASN A 450 -6.80 9.73 18.94
N ALA A 451 -5.89 10.63 18.58
CA ALA A 451 -4.46 10.35 18.47
C ALA A 451 -3.87 9.99 19.83
N VAL A 452 -4.20 10.75 20.89
CA VAL A 452 -3.82 10.43 22.27
C VAL A 452 -4.42 9.10 22.71
N ALA A 453 -5.69 8.83 22.41
CA ALA A 453 -6.30 7.53 22.72
C ALA A 453 -5.61 6.37 21.97
N THR A 454 -5.13 6.61 20.74
CA THR A 454 -4.36 5.65 19.96
C THR A 454 -2.99 5.41 20.57
N LEU A 455 -2.28 6.48 20.95
CA LEU A 455 -1.04 6.41 21.74
C LEU A 455 -1.23 5.57 23.00
N CYS A 456 -2.30 5.78 23.77
CA CYS A 456 -2.58 4.99 24.98
C CYS A 456 -2.79 3.49 24.67
N ARG A 457 -3.41 3.15 23.53
CA ARG A 457 -3.59 1.74 23.12
C ARG A 457 -2.27 1.09 22.72
N GLU A 458 -1.47 1.77 21.90
CA GLU A 458 -0.13 1.28 21.52
C GLU A 458 0.76 1.15 22.77
N THR A 459 0.65 2.09 23.70
CA THR A 459 1.33 2.03 25.01
C THR A 459 0.89 0.80 25.80
N ALA A 460 -0.40 0.45 25.81
CA ALA A 460 -0.91 -0.75 26.48
C ALA A 460 -0.30 -2.03 25.89
N ILE A 461 -0.17 -2.09 24.56
CA ILE A 461 0.43 -3.23 23.85
C ILE A 461 1.91 -3.34 24.21
N ALA A 462 2.65 -2.22 24.18
CA ALA A 462 4.08 -2.19 24.52
C ALA A 462 4.34 -2.59 25.98
N LEU A 463 3.59 -2.00 26.94
CA LEU A 463 3.72 -2.36 28.36
C LEU A 463 3.40 -3.84 28.63
N ARG A 464 2.43 -4.41 27.91
CA ARG A 464 2.13 -5.85 28.01
C ARG A 464 3.28 -6.71 27.53
N ALA A 465 3.95 -6.33 26.45
CA ALA A 465 5.09 -7.08 25.92
C ALA A 465 6.26 -7.07 26.94
N VAL A 466 6.53 -5.91 27.55
CA VAL A 466 7.53 -5.78 28.62
C VAL A 466 7.15 -6.63 29.85
N GLU A 467 5.91 -6.51 30.35
CA GLU A 467 5.43 -7.27 31.52
C GLU A 467 5.47 -8.80 31.28
N GLN A 468 5.12 -9.26 30.07
CA GLN A 468 5.23 -10.67 29.74
C GLN A 468 6.68 -11.17 29.77
N THR A 469 7.62 -10.32 29.36
CA THR A 469 9.04 -10.65 29.39
C THR A 469 9.56 -10.73 30.83
N GLU A 470 9.18 -9.76 31.68
CA GLU A 470 9.53 -9.77 33.11
C GLU A 470 8.89 -10.94 33.87
N LEU A 471 7.61 -11.24 33.60
CA LEU A 471 6.90 -12.36 34.20
C LEU A 471 7.52 -13.70 33.78
N GLN A 472 7.94 -13.84 32.52
CA GLN A 472 8.67 -15.03 32.08
C GLN A 472 10.02 -15.17 32.81
N VAL A 473 10.74 -14.07 33.03
CA VAL A 473 11.99 -14.08 33.81
C VAL A 473 11.72 -14.46 35.27
N LYS A 474 10.68 -13.88 35.91
CA LYS A 474 10.31 -14.17 37.29
C LYS A 474 9.78 -15.60 37.48
N GLN A 475 8.90 -16.08 36.60
CA GLN A 475 8.41 -17.46 36.61
C GLN A 475 9.55 -18.46 36.37
N ARG A 476 10.51 -18.12 35.50
CA ARG A 476 11.72 -18.93 35.32
C ARG A 476 12.58 -18.95 36.58
N SER A 477 12.61 -17.86 37.36
CA SER A 477 13.31 -17.79 38.65
C SER A 477 12.57 -18.54 39.77
N GLU A 478 11.25 -18.41 39.87
CA GLU A 478 10.42 -19.09 40.87
C GLU A 478 10.30 -20.59 40.58
N ALA A 479 10.10 -20.98 39.32
CA ALA A 479 10.17 -22.39 38.91
C ALA A 479 11.57 -22.96 39.15
N ARG A 480 12.63 -22.16 38.99
CA ARG A 480 13.99 -22.56 39.37
C ARG A 480 14.13 -22.72 40.89
N PHE A 481 13.55 -21.85 41.72
CA PHE A 481 13.62 -21.96 43.18
C PHE A 481 12.74 -23.10 43.74
N ALA A 482 11.52 -23.26 43.24
CA ALA A 482 10.64 -24.39 43.53
C ALA A 482 11.26 -25.70 43.05
N SER A 483 11.87 -25.73 41.85
CA SER A 483 12.65 -26.87 41.37
C SER A 483 13.90 -27.12 42.22
N LEU A 484 14.53 -26.09 42.80
CA LEU A 484 15.69 -26.27 43.69
C LEU A 484 15.28 -26.83 45.07
N ILE A 485 14.07 -26.53 45.56
CA ILE A 485 13.53 -27.11 46.81
C ILE A 485 12.94 -28.51 46.56
N ASP A 486 12.17 -28.71 45.47
CA ASP A 486 11.60 -30.02 45.10
C ASP A 486 12.66 -31.03 44.63
N ASN A 487 13.80 -30.53 44.13
CA ASN A 487 15.01 -31.32 43.86
C ASN A 487 16.09 -31.13 44.93
N SER A 488 15.79 -30.48 46.06
CA SER A 488 16.68 -30.53 47.22
C SER A 488 16.79 -31.99 47.66
N SER A 489 18.01 -32.41 47.96
CA SER A 489 18.32 -33.80 48.34
C SER A 489 18.03 -34.07 49.81
N ASP A 490 17.90 -33.01 50.60
CA ASP A 490 17.79 -33.08 52.05
C ASP A 490 16.40 -32.63 52.50
N ILE A 491 15.88 -33.27 53.55
CA ILE A 491 14.64 -32.86 54.21
C ILE A 491 14.93 -31.62 55.05
N VAL A 492 14.27 -30.51 54.73
CA VAL A 492 14.28 -29.33 55.60
C VAL A 492 13.07 -29.38 56.51
N ALA A 493 13.29 -29.34 57.82
CA ALA A 493 12.26 -29.33 58.85
C ALA A 493 12.45 -28.10 59.76
N VAL A 494 11.35 -27.47 60.18
CA VAL A 494 11.37 -26.36 61.14
C VAL A 494 10.63 -26.80 62.38
N LEU A 495 11.28 -26.73 63.55
CA LEU A 495 10.69 -27.03 64.84
C LEU A 495 10.33 -25.74 65.59
N ASN A 496 9.19 -25.73 66.28
CA ASN A 496 8.78 -24.63 67.13
C ASN A 496 9.47 -24.68 68.51
N GLU A 497 9.23 -23.70 69.38
CA GLU A 497 9.82 -23.62 70.74
C GLU A 497 9.50 -24.82 71.65
N ARG A 498 8.48 -25.62 71.30
CA ARG A 498 8.08 -26.85 72.01
C ARG A 498 8.66 -28.12 71.40
N LEU A 499 9.56 -27.99 70.41
CA LEU A 499 10.15 -29.07 69.62
C LEU A 499 9.12 -29.87 68.79
N GLU A 500 8.01 -29.24 68.43
CA GLU A 500 7.02 -29.80 67.51
C GLU A 500 7.31 -29.31 66.08
N LEU A 501 6.97 -30.11 65.08
CA LEU A 501 7.23 -29.81 63.67
C LEU A 501 6.26 -28.73 63.14
N GLY A 502 6.78 -27.58 62.75
CA GLY A 502 6.00 -26.45 62.20
C GLY A 502 6.04 -26.34 60.67
N TYR A 503 7.06 -26.89 60.02
CA TYR A 503 7.14 -27.00 58.56
C TYR A 503 8.06 -28.15 58.17
N VAL A 504 7.75 -28.86 57.09
CA VAL A 504 8.64 -29.84 56.48
C VAL A 504 8.55 -29.80 54.97
N SER A 505 9.71 -29.83 54.30
CA SER A 505 9.79 -29.82 52.83
C SER A 505 9.08 -31.04 52.22
N PRO A 506 8.46 -30.93 51.03
CA PRO A 506 7.75 -32.04 50.35
C PRO A 506 8.62 -33.28 50.09
N VAL A 507 9.95 -33.12 50.05
CA VAL A 507 10.94 -34.19 49.95
C VAL A 507 10.81 -35.20 51.10
N ALA A 508 10.30 -34.82 52.27
CA ALA A 508 10.04 -35.72 53.38
C ALA A 508 9.05 -36.84 53.05
N THR A 509 8.02 -36.58 52.25
CA THR A 509 7.09 -37.63 51.81
C THR A 509 7.77 -38.63 50.87
N ARG A 510 8.75 -38.16 50.07
CA ARG A 510 9.53 -39.04 49.17
C ARG A 510 10.53 -39.90 49.94
N LEU A 511 11.23 -39.33 50.93
CA LEU A 511 12.33 -39.99 51.65
C LEU A 511 11.91 -40.75 52.91
N LEU A 512 10.80 -40.36 53.55
CA LEU A 512 10.24 -41.02 54.75
C LEU A 512 8.92 -41.74 54.48
N GLY A 513 8.25 -41.51 53.34
CA GLY A 513 7.05 -42.23 52.91
C GLY A 513 5.74 -41.82 53.60
N PHE A 514 5.78 -40.90 54.56
CA PHE A 514 4.59 -40.38 55.25
C PHE A 514 3.95 -39.24 54.45
N GLY A 515 2.63 -39.26 54.31
CA GLY A 515 1.86 -38.17 53.69
C GLY A 515 1.83 -36.93 54.60
N LEU A 516 1.96 -35.74 54.02
CA LEU A 516 2.05 -34.45 54.75
C LEU A 516 0.86 -34.22 55.71
N ASP A 517 -0.32 -34.77 55.41
CA ASP A 517 -1.53 -34.63 56.23
C ASP A 517 -1.47 -35.37 57.59
N HIS A 518 -0.46 -36.21 57.82
CA HIS A 518 -0.31 -37.01 59.06
C HIS A 518 0.82 -36.52 59.97
N ILE A 519 1.55 -35.47 59.60
CA ILE A 519 2.83 -35.11 60.22
C ILE A 519 2.66 -34.07 61.35
N ASP A 520 1.57 -33.30 61.36
CA ASP A 520 1.34 -32.21 62.33
C ASP A 520 1.15 -32.68 63.79
N ASP A 521 0.92 -33.98 64.03
CA ASP A 521 0.66 -34.56 65.37
C ASP A 521 1.69 -35.65 65.75
N VAL A 522 2.81 -35.72 65.02
CA VAL A 522 3.83 -36.77 65.19
C VAL A 522 4.97 -36.26 66.08
N ASP A 523 5.08 -36.85 67.26
CA ASP A 523 6.24 -36.68 68.15
C ASP A 523 7.53 -37.08 67.41
N VAL A 524 8.39 -36.10 67.14
CA VAL A 524 9.63 -36.24 66.35
C VAL A 524 10.55 -37.33 66.91
N LEU A 525 10.53 -37.58 68.23
CA LEU A 525 11.32 -38.63 68.88
C LEU A 525 10.84 -40.04 68.55
N ARG A 526 9.59 -40.21 68.09
CA ARG A 526 9.06 -41.52 67.64
C ARG A 526 9.52 -41.89 66.23
N LEU A 527 9.87 -40.91 65.41
CA LEU A 527 10.44 -41.13 64.08
C LEU A 527 11.90 -41.60 64.16
N ILE A 528 12.58 -41.42 65.29
CA ILE A 528 13.97 -41.82 65.48
C ILE A 528 14.06 -43.23 66.10
N HIS A 529 14.96 -44.05 65.57
CA HIS A 529 15.25 -45.40 66.05
C HIS A 529 15.58 -45.39 67.55
N PRO A 530 15.07 -46.35 68.36
CA PRO A 530 15.21 -46.32 69.81
C PRO A 530 16.64 -46.16 70.34
N GLU A 531 17.62 -46.75 69.65
CA GLU A 531 19.05 -46.66 70.01
C GLU A 531 19.69 -45.28 69.72
N ASP A 532 19.07 -44.46 68.86
CA ASP A 532 19.65 -43.20 68.38
C ASP A 532 19.00 -41.96 69.04
N ARG A 533 18.01 -42.17 69.92
CA ARG A 533 17.24 -41.09 70.58
C ARG A 533 18.07 -40.24 71.55
N ASP A 534 19.01 -40.85 72.26
CA ASP A 534 19.91 -40.13 73.17
C ASP A 534 20.85 -39.20 72.39
N ALA A 535 21.31 -39.63 71.21
CA ALA A 535 22.13 -38.82 70.31
C ALA A 535 21.33 -37.65 69.70
N ALA A 536 20.07 -37.88 69.32
CA ALA A 536 19.20 -36.84 68.80
C ALA A 536 18.85 -35.76 69.84
N THR A 537 18.59 -36.16 71.08
CA THR A 537 18.27 -35.22 72.17
C THR A 537 19.47 -34.34 72.50
N LYS A 538 20.68 -34.92 72.47
CA LYS A 538 21.93 -34.18 72.65
C LYS A 538 22.13 -33.16 71.52
N LEU A 539 21.95 -33.57 70.26
CA LEU A 539 22.08 -32.69 69.09
C LEU A 539 21.15 -31.47 69.18
N ILE A 540 19.87 -31.66 69.50
CA ILE A 540 18.90 -30.56 69.62
C ILE A 540 19.31 -29.57 70.71
N THR A 541 19.76 -30.08 71.86
CA THR A 541 20.24 -29.27 72.98
C THR A 541 21.46 -28.45 72.55
N ASP A 542 22.42 -29.08 71.88
CA ASP A 542 23.66 -28.44 71.44
C ASP A 542 23.38 -27.33 70.40
N ILE A 543 22.42 -27.52 69.48
CA ILE A 543 22.02 -26.48 68.51
C ILE A 543 21.38 -25.27 69.19
N GLN A 544 20.53 -25.47 70.21
CA GLN A 544 19.91 -24.39 70.99
C GLN A 544 20.93 -23.56 71.80
N PHE A 545 22.06 -24.15 72.17
CA PHE A 545 23.18 -23.44 72.79
C PHE A 545 24.19 -22.88 71.76
N GLY A 546 23.84 -22.91 70.47
CA GLY A 546 24.61 -22.31 69.38
C GLY A 546 25.75 -23.18 68.82
N ALA A 547 25.82 -24.46 69.19
CA ALA A 547 26.79 -25.38 68.63
C ALA A 547 26.36 -25.89 67.24
N ARG A 548 27.31 -26.03 66.33
CA ARG A 548 27.10 -26.61 64.99
C ARG A 548 27.68 -28.02 64.96
N GLU A 549 26.96 -28.95 65.57
CA GLU A 549 27.25 -30.39 65.46
C GLU A 549 26.23 -31.05 64.52
N SER A 550 26.59 -32.19 63.95
CA SER A 550 25.68 -33.06 63.21
C SER A 550 25.67 -34.45 63.82
N ALA A 551 24.56 -35.18 63.69
CA ALA A 551 24.45 -36.55 64.16
C ALA A 551 23.80 -37.44 63.11
N GLU A 552 24.36 -38.64 62.94
CA GLU A 552 23.78 -39.67 62.09
C GLU A 552 22.73 -40.46 62.86
N LEU A 553 21.48 -40.39 62.42
CA LEU A 553 20.32 -40.95 63.08
C LEU A 553 19.55 -41.86 62.11
N ARG A 554 19.08 -43.00 62.60
CA ARG A 554 18.14 -43.83 61.84
C ARG A 554 16.72 -43.31 62.01
N LEU A 555 16.08 -42.93 60.91
CA LEU A 555 14.68 -42.52 60.89
C LEU A 555 13.79 -43.64 60.35
N HIS A 556 12.62 -43.77 60.94
CA HIS A 556 11.59 -44.72 60.55
C HIS A 556 10.93 -44.27 59.25
N HIS A 557 10.82 -45.18 58.30
CA HIS A 557 10.14 -44.99 57.02
C HIS A 557 8.73 -45.62 57.06
N ALA A 558 7.79 -45.12 56.26
CA ALA A 558 6.38 -45.54 56.29
C ALA A 558 6.13 -47.02 55.93
N ASP A 559 7.10 -47.70 55.31
CA ASP A 559 7.05 -49.14 55.02
C ASP A 559 7.52 -50.03 56.18
N GLY A 560 7.89 -49.44 57.32
CA GLY A 560 8.34 -50.15 58.53
C GLY A 560 9.85 -50.38 58.60
N THR A 561 10.64 -49.84 57.66
CA THR A 561 12.11 -49.93 57.68
C THR A 561 12.77 -48.69 58.28
N PHE A 562 14.06 -48.77 58.58
CA PHE A 562 14.86 -47.62 59.05
C PHE A 562 15.88 -47.21 57.99
N ARG A 563 16.00 -45.90 57.78
CA ARG A 563 16.94 -45.27 56.84
C ARG A 563 17.88 -44.33 57.57
N TRP A 564 19.11 -44.19 57.08
CA TRP A 564 20.13 -43.39 57.74
C TRP A 564 20.09 -41.95 57.28
N PHE A 565 20.05 -41.01 58.21
CA PHE A 565 20.07 -39.57 57.94
C PHE A 565 21.17 -38.89 58.75
N ASP A 566 21.95 -38.03 58.12
CA ASP A 566 22.81 -37.07 58.80
C ASP A 566 22.00 -35.80 59.07
N VAL A 567 21.83 -35.48 60.35
CA VAL A 567 20.96 -34.40 60.81
C VAL A 567 21.82 -33.30 61.40
N ASN A 568 21.68 -32.09 60.88
CA ASN A 568 22.24 -30.88 61.47
C ASN A 568 21.16 -29.81 61.59
N GLY A 569 21.44 -28.76 62.34
CA GLY A 569 20.48 -27.67 62.48
C GLY A 569 21.10 -26.35 62.87
N THR A 570 20.32 -25.29 62.70
CA THR A 570 20.65 -23.93 63.09
C THR A 570 19.49 -23.31 63.84
N ASP A 571 19.78 -22.68 64.96
CA ASP A 571 18.78 -21.95 65.73
C ASP A 571 18.48 -20.61 65.05
N LEU A 572 17.25 -20.47 64.53
CA LEU A 572 16.72 -19.25 63.92
C LEU A 572 15.47 -18.75 64.68
N THR A 573 15.38 -19.06 65.98
CA THR A 573 14.32 -18.55 66.87
C THR A 573 14.31 -17.02 66.99
N SER A 574 15.44 -16.37 66.70
CA SER A 574 15.55 -14.90 66.67
C SER A 574 15.20 -14.25 65.32
N ASP A 575 15.00 -15.04 64.26
CA ASP A 575 14.59 -14.54 62.95
C ASP A 575 13.05 -14.40 62.89
N PRO A 576 12.51 -13.18 62.70
CA PRO A 576 11.06 -12.96 62.70
C PRO A 576 10.31 -13.65 61.56
N ASN A 577 10.99 -14.14 60.52
CA ASN A 577 10.36 -14.85 59.40
C ASN A 577 10.30 -16.37 59.59
N ILE A 578 11.10 -16.94 60.50
CA ILE A 578 11.27 -18.39 60.67
C ILE A 578 10.85 -18.84 62.08
N ASN A 579 11.22 -18.08 63.10
CA ASN A 579 10.78 -18.22 64.49
C ASN A 579 10.81 -19.68 65.02
N GLY A 580 11.93 -20.39 64.77
CA GLY A 580 12.07 -21.80 65.09
C GLY A 580 13.46 -22.37 64.82
N LEU A 581 13.66 -23.62 65.20
CA LEU A 581 14.89 -24.39 64.95
C LEU A 581 14.81 -25.00 63.55
N VAL A 582 15.73 -24.64 62.65
CA VAL A 582 15.76 -25.24 61.31
C VAL A 582 16.71 -26.42 61.31
N LEU A 583 16.16 -27.61 61.03
CA LEU A 583 16.89 -28.85 60.88
C LEU A 583 17.00 -29.21 59.39
N ASN A 584 18.19 -29.61 58.97
CA ASN A 584 18.43 -30.21 57.68
C ASN A 584 18.82 -31.68 57.87
N LEU A 585 18.05 -32.58 57.27
CA LEU A 585 18.22 -34.02 57.38
C LEU A 585 18.56 -34.59 56.00
N ARG A 586 19.82 -34.97 55.83
CA ARG A 586 20.32 -35.56 54.59
C ARG A 586 20.27 -37.07 54.67
N GLU A 587 19.56 -37.75 53.79
CA GLU A 587 19.61 -39.20 53.75
C GLU A 587 21.04 -39.64 53.36
N VAL A 588 21.73 -40.33 54.28
CA VAL A 588 23.07 -40.91 54.06
C VAL A 588 23.03 -42.42 53.90
N SER A 589 21.84 -43.00 53.70
CA SER A 589 21.67 -44.36 53.16
C SER A 589 22.51 -44.51 51.88
N ASP A 590 22.52 -43.49 51.02
CA ASP A 590 23.30 -43.45 49.78
C ASP A 590 24.81 -43.32 49.99
N ARG A 591 25.31 -42.81 51.13
CA ARG A 591 26.76 -42.84 51.44
C ARG A 591 27.21 -44.25 51.82
N LYS A 592 26.36 -45.00 52.50
CA LYS A 592 26.54 -46.44 52.73
C LYS A 592 26.37 -47.24 51.45
N ALA A 593 25.45 -46.83 50.58
CA ALA A 593 25.35 -47.35 49.22
C ALA A 593 26.47 -46.81 48.31
N ALA A 594 27.19 -45.73 48.64
CA ALA A 594 28.19 -45.09 47.80
C ALA A 594 29.45 -45.92 47.63
N GLU A 595 29.72 -46.84 48.56
CA GLU A 595 30.73 -47.87 48.37
C GLU A 595 30.33 -48.86 47.26
N GLU A 596 29.05 -49.20 47.13
CA GLU A 596 28.49 -49.95 45.98
C GLU A 596 28.27 -49.06 44.73
N MET A 597 27.94 -47.78 44.93
CA MET A 597 27.69 -46.79 43.89
C MET A 597 29.00 -46.30 43.26
N ARG A 598 30.17 -46.53 43.87
CA ARG A 598 31.48 -46.32 43.25
C ARG A 598 31.67 -47.23 42.03
N ALA A 599 31.24 -48.49 42.16
CA ALA A 599 31.22 -49.44 41.05
C ALA A 599 30.14 -49.09 40.00
N LEU A 600 28.98 -48.57 40.45
CA LEU A 600 27.93 -48.10 39.54
C LEU A 600 28.28 -46.77 38.85
N SER A 601 29.06 -45.88 39.48
CA SER A 601 29.51 -44.59 38.97
C SER A 601 30.57 -44.77 37.87
N GLU A 602 31.49 -45.74 38.01
CA GLU A 602 32.37 -46.13 36.91
C GLU A 602 31.58 -46.64 35.70
N ALA A 603 30.55 -47.47 35.91
CA ALA A 603 29.67 -47.94 34.84
C ALA A 603 28.79 -46.81 34.24
N ARG A 604 28.30 -45.88 35.06
CA ARG A 604 27.44 -44.75 34.67
C ARG A 604 28.23 -43.64 33.97
N PHE A 605 29.46 -43.37 34.40
CA PHE A 605 30.41 -42.51 33.70
C PHE A 605 30.77 -43.09 32.32
N MET A 606 31.09 -44.39 32.27
CA MET A 606 31.31 -45.07 30.99
C MET A 606 30.06 -45.02 30.09
N ALA A 607 28.85 -45.21 30.64
CA ALA A 607 27.61 -45.09 29.87
C ALA A 607 27.32 -43.65 29.39
N LEU A 608 27.59 -42.63 30.19
CA LEU A 608 27.39 -41.21 29.83
C LEU A 608 28.38 -40.75 28.76
N VAL A 609 29.66 -41.15 28.86
CA VAL A 609 30.67 -40.84 27.84
C VAL A 609 30.44 -41.67 26.57
N GLN A 610 30.00 -42.92 26.68
CA GLN A 610 29.70 -43.78 25.53
C GLN A 610 28.46 -43.35 24.74
N ASN A 611 27.50 -42.66 25.38
CA ASN A 611 26.28 -42.13 24.74
C ASN A 611 26.32 -40.60 24.55
N SER A 612 27.44 -39.95 24.83
CA SER A 612 27.63 -38.52 24.57
C SER A 612 27.80 -38.29 23.07
N THR A 613 27.11 -37.31 22.51
CA THR A 613 27.31 -36.88 21.12
C THR A 613 28.57 -36.04 20.92
N ASP A 614 29.18 -35.53 21.99
CA ASP A 614 30.44 -34.80 21.95
C ASP A 614 31.64 -35.78 21.83
N LEU A 615 32.62 -35.40 21.01
CA LEU A 615 33.85 -36.11 20.73
C LEU A 615 34.83 -35.92 21.89
N VAL A 616 35.09 -37.00 22.62
CA VAL A 616 36.11 -37.02 23.69
C VAL A 616 37.31 -37.85 23.27
N VAL A 617 38.50 -37.25 23.25
CA VAL A 617 39.79 -37.91 22.98
C VAL A 617 40.78 -37.56 24.10
N VAL A 618 41.49 -38.55 24.61
CA VAL A 618 42.59 -38.36 25.57
C VAL A 618 43.90 -38.77 24.91
N PHE A 619 44.92 -37.92 25.00
CA PHE A 619 46.24 -38.19 24.40
C PHE A 619 47.39 -37.64 25.25
N ASP A 620 48.57 -38.19 25.08
CA ASP A 620 49.77 -37.83 25.84
C ASP A 620 50.56 -36.66 25.23
N SER A 621 51.69 -36.28 25.85
CA SER A 621 52.56 -35.21 25.36
C SER A 621 53.26 -35.50 24.03
N ALA A 622 53.29 -36.75 23.58
CA ALA A 622 53.79 -37.14 22.26
C ALA A 622 52.65 -37.20 21.22
N GLY A 623 51.41 -36.91 21.63
CA GLY A 623 50.22 -36.96 20.78
C GLY A 623 49.63 -38.37 20.62
N ALA A 624 50.09 -39.37 21.38
CA ALA A 624 49.55 -40.73 21.30
C ALA A 624 48.20 -40.83 22.03
N ILE A 625 47.20 -41.42 21.37
CA ILE A 625 45.83 -41.46 21.88
C ILE A 625 45.66 -42.65 22.86
N SER A 626 45.25 -42.37 24.10
CA SER A 626 44.99 -43.37 25.13
C SER A 626 43.50 -43.73 25.25
N TYR A 627 42.62 -42.83 24.85
CA TYR A 627 41.17 -43.04 24.87
C TYR A 627 40.46 -42.25 23.77
N ALA A 628 39.42 -42.85 23.19
CA ALA A 628 38.48 -42.19 22.30
C ALA A 628 37.06 -42.69 22.60
N SER A 629 36.11 -41.75 22.71
CA SER A 629 34.68 -42.07 22.82
C SER A 629 34.12 -42.67 21.52
N PRO A 630 33.02 -43.46 21.56
CA PRO A 630 32.40 -44.06 20.36
C PRO A 630 32.01 -43.02 19.28
N SER A 631 31.67 -41.81 19.70
CA SER A 631 31.33 -40.70 18.80
C SER A 631 32.50 -40.27 17.91
N VAL A 632 33.75 -40.58 18.31
CA VAL A 632 34.96 -40.37 17.48
C VAL A 632 35.01 -41.36 16.32
N GLU A 633 34.62 -42.62 16.53
CA GLU A 633 34.49 -43.60 15.45
C GLU A 633 33.41 -43.16 14.45
N ALA A 634 32.27 -42.66 14.95
CA ALA A 634 31.17 -42.20 14.10
C ALA A 634 31.56 -40.95 13.27
N ALA A 635 32.30 -40.00 13.84
CA ALA A 635 32.67 -38.77 13.14
C ALA A 635 33.85 -38.94 12.18
N THR A 636 34.86 -39.72 12.55
CA THR A 636 36.04 -39.99 11.70
C THR A 636 35.81 -41.13 10.70
N GLY A 637 34.88 -42.04 10.99
CA GLY A 637 34.61 -43.28 10.25
C GLY A 637 35.74 -44.31 10.36
N LEU A 638 36.68 -44.13 11.29
CA LEU A 638 37.75 -45.07 11.58
C LEU A 638 37.35 -46.00 12.75
N PRO A 639 37.72 -47.29 12.70
CA PRO A 639 37.49 -48.18 13.84
C PRO A 639 38.42 -47.79 14.99
N LYS A 640 37.98 -48.00 16.24
CA LYS A 640 38.73 -47.67 17.47
C LYS A 640 40.12 -48.28 17.52
N SER A 641 40.33 -49.46 16.92
CA SER A 641 41.65 -50.07 16.82
C SER A 641 42.66 -49.17 16.11
N ASP A 642 42.22 -48.47 15.08
CA ASP A 642 43.05 -47.65 14.21
C ASP A 642 43.22 -46.26 14.81
N ILE A 643 42.18 -45.74 15.46
CA ILE A 643 42.23 -44.48 16.24
C ILE A 643 43.27 -44.57 17.36
N LEU A 644 43.27 -45.66 18.14
CA LEU A 644 44.23 -45.85 19.24
C LEU A 644 45.66 -46.15 18.78
N ALA A 645 45.84 -46.59 17.52
CA ALA A 645 47.14 -46.86 16.93
C ALA A 645 47.78 -45.63 16.28
N THR A 646 47.11 -44.48 16.32
CA THR A 646 47.46 -43.26 15.58
C THR A 646 47.71 -42.09 16.55
N SER A 647 48.40 -41.04 16.09
CA SER A 647 48.55 -39.80 16.86
C SER A 647 47.39 -38.83 16.62
N ILE A 648 47.19 -37.87 17.53
CA ILE A 648 46.13 -36.85 17.41
C ILE A 648 46.22 -36.04 16.09
N GLU A 649 47.43 -35.78 15.62
CA GLU A 649 47.70 -35.09 14.34
C GLU A 649 47.29 -35.96 13.15
N SER A 650 47.49 -37.27 13.24
CA SER A 650 47.14 -38.21 12.18
C SER A 650 45.66 -38.68 12.24
N LEU A 651 44.98 -38.49 13.38
CA LEU A 651 43.54 -38.74 13.52
C LEU A 651 42.70 -37.70 12.75
N PHE A 652 43.20 -36.45 12.69
CA PHE A 652 42.60 -35.37 11.92
C PHE A 652 43.53 -34.95 10.77
N PRO A 653 43.73 -35.81 9.76
CA PRO A 653 44.60 -35.50 8.64
C PRO A 653 44.08 -34.28 7.88
N GLU A 654 45.00 -33.47 7.36
CA GLU A 654 44.70 -32.21 6.66
C GLU A 654 44.03 -31.15 7.55
N SER A 655 44.07 -31.29 8.89
CA SER A 655 43.54 -30.26 9.78
C SER A 655 44.33 -28.96 9.67
N ASP A 656 43.62 -27.84 9.75
CA ASP A 656 44.19 -26.50 9.86
C ASP A 656 44.75 -26.17 11.26
N ALA A 657 44.60 -27.08 12.21
CA ALA A 657 45.11 -26.93 13.56
C ALA A 657 46.64 -27.10 13.63
N ASP A 658 47.33 -26.10 14.19
CA ASP A 658 48.72 -26.25 14.62
C ASP A 658 48.77 -27.00 15.96
N TRP A 659 48.75 -28.32 15.87
CA TRP A 659 48.79 -29.20 17.04
C TRP A 659 50.02 -28.98 17.93
N LYS A 660 51.14 -28.50 17.37
CA LYS A 660 52.34 -28.16 18.16
C LYS A 660 52.15 -26.88 18.96
N ALA A 661 51.48 -25.87 18.40
CA ALA A 661 51.07 -24.67 19.13
C ALA A 661 50.03 -24.99 20.21
N VAL A 662 49.06 -25.86 19.93
CA VAL A 662 48.04 -26.30 20.91
C VAL A 662 48.68 -27.04 22.08
N LEU A 663 49.61 -27.97 21.79
CA LEU A 663 50.35 -28.73 22.80
C LEU A 663 51.30 -27.87 23.64
N SER A 664 51.86 -26.80 23.07
CA SER A 664 52.79 -25.90 23.76
C SER A 664 52.09 -24.76 24.52
N GLY A 665 51.05 -24.16 23.95
CA GLY A 665 50.29 -23.04 24.53
C GLY A 665 49.44 -23.42 25.75
N ALA A 666 48.94 -24.66 25.81
CA ALA A 666 48.23 -25.19 26.99
C ALA A 666 49.13 -25.28 28.26
N SER A 667 50.45 -25.11 28.10
CA SER A 667 51.43 -25.27 29.17
C SER A 667 51.68 -24.00 30.00
N THR A 668 51.22 -22.82 29.58
CA THR A 668 51.81 -21.54 30.07
C THR A 668 50.90 -20.58 30.84
N ASP A 669 49.59 -20.80 30.95
CA ASP A 669 48.75 -19.92 31.79
C ASP A 669 47.50 -20.64 32.31
N GLN A 670 47.48 -21.01 33.59
CA GLN A 670 46.35 -21.71 34.24
C GLN A 670 45.14 -20.78 34.53
N THR A 671 45.20 -19.52 34.10
CA THR A 671 44.22 -18.47 34.43
C THR A 671 43.61 -17.75 33.23
N ALA A 672 44.03 -18.05 32.00
CA ALA A 672 43.36 -17.61 30.78
C ALA A 672 42.53 -18.77 30.24
N GLY A 673 41.20 -18.61 30.18
CA GLY A 673 40.28 -19.65 29.72
C GLY A 673 40.77 -20.29 28.42
N SER A 674 40.90 -21.62 28.44
CA SER A 674 41.22 -22.44 27.28
C SER A 674 40.30 -22.02 26.13
N ALA A 675 40.87 -21.32 25.15
CA ALA A 675 40.11 -20.76 24.06
C ALA A 675 39.48 -21.90 23.27
N LEU A 676 38.16 -21.84 23.06
CA LEU A 676 37.52 -22.68 22.06
C LEU A 676 38.14 -22.34 20.70
N PHE A 677 38.62 -23.35 20.00
CA PHE A 677 39.16 -23.21 18.65
C PHE A 677 38.49 -24.22 17.71
N GLU A 678 38.36 -23.85 16.45
CA GLU A 678 37.72 -24.70 15.45
C GLU A 678 38.78 -25.51 14.69
N ILE A 679 38.41 -26.73 14.35
CA ILE A 679 39.22 -27.62 13.53
C ILE A 679 38.36 -28.08 12.37
N LYS A 680 38.84 -27.86 11.15
CA LYS A 680 38.27 -28.49 9.95
C LYS A 680 39.10 -29.70 9.61
N TYR A 681 38.46 -30.84 9.41
CA TYR A 681 39.15 -32.06 9.00
C TYR A 681 38.31 -32.81 7.97
N ARG A 682 38.97 -33.72 7.24
CA ARG A 682 38.31 -34.62 6.30
C ARG A 682 38.16 -36.00 6.93
N ASN A 683 36.94 -36.52 6.98
CA ASN A 683 36.70 -37.88 7.48
C ASN A 683 37.07 -38.94 6.44
N SER A 684 37.00 -40.22 6.81
CA SER A 684 37.31 -41.36 5.92
C SER A 684 36.40 -41.47 4.68
N ALA A 685 35.21 -40.87 4.70
CA ALA A 685 34.30 -40.77 3.54
C ALA A 685 34.62 -39.58 2.61
N ALA A 686 35.73 -38.88 2.86
CA ALA A 686 36.15 -37.66 2.18
C ALA A 686 35.24 -36.43 2.41
N GLU A 687 34.36 -36.46 3.41
CA GLU A 687 33.52 -35.32 3.79
C GLU A 687 34.29 -34.36 4.70
N VAL A 688 34.13 -33.05 4.48
CA VAL A 688 34.71 -32.02 5.35
C VAL A 688 33.79 -31.83 6.56
N ARG A 689 34.34 -32.01 7.76
CA ARG A 689 33.66 -31.82 9.04
C ARG A 689 34.32 -30.67 9.80
N THR A 690 33.52 -29.92 10.55
CA THR A 690 33.98 -28.82 11.41
C THR A 690 33.64 -29.14 12.86
N ILE A 691 34.65 -29.16 13.71
CA ILE A 691 34.49 -29.42 15.14
C ILE A 691 34.94 -28.20 15.95
N GLU A 692 34.12 -27.78 16.90
CA GLU A 692 34.47 -26.75 17.87
C GLU A 692 35.12 -27.45 19.07
N THR A 693 36.37 -27.13 19.33
CA THR A 693 37.27 -27.94 20.15
C THR A 693 37.80 -27.15 21.35
N LEU A 694 37.85 -27.83 22.48
CA LEU A 694 38.49 -27.39 23.71
C LEU A 694 39.52 -28.43 24.12
N VAL A 695 40.78 -28.01 24.29
CA VAL A 695 41.83 -28.86 24.84
C VAL A 695 42.15 -28.40 26.26
N SER A 696 42.00 -29.32 27.21
CA SER A 696 42.34 -29.11 28.61
C SER A 696 43.61 -29.89 28.97
N ASP A 697 44.59 -29.19 29.56
CA ASP A 697 45.79 -29.82 30.11
C ASP A 697 45.47 -30.43 31.48
N LEU A 698 45.32 -31.76 31.52
CA LEU A 698 45.08 -32.53 32.74
C LEU A 698 46.26 -33.47 33.02
N ARG A 699 47.47 -33.10 32.60
CA ARG A 699 48.68 -33.91 32.85
C ARG A 699 48.97 -34.11 34.34
N ASN A 700 48.58 -33.14 35.17
CA ASN A 700 48.72 -33.19 36.62
C ASN A 700 47.59 -33.94 37.32
N GLU A 701 46.51 -34.31 36.62
CA GLU A 701 45.42 -35.07 37.21
C GLU A 701 45.68 -36.59 37.15
N PRO A 702 45.73 -37.29 38.30
CA PRO A 702 46.13 -38.71 38.36
C PRO A 702 45.23 -39.67 37.57
N ALA A 703 43.99 -39.28 37.29
CA ALA A 703 43.02 -40.10 36.56
C ALA A 703 43.18 -40.01 35.02
N VAL A 704 43.89 -38.99 34.52
CA VAL A 704 43.95 -38.67 33.08
C VAL A 704 45.38 -38.71 32.55
N HIS A 705 46.36 -38.15 33.28
CA HIS A 705 47.78 -38.14 32.91
C HIS A 705 48.07 -37.69 31.46
N GLY A 706 47.27 -36.76 30.93
CA GLY A 706 47.36 -36.33 29.54
C GLY A 706 46.49 -35.11 29.23
N PHE A 707 46.31 -34.82 27.96
CA PHE A 707 45.41 -33.80 27.46
C PHE A 707 44.05 -34.39 27.15
N VAL A 708 42.98 -33.65 27.44
CA VAL A 708 41.62 -34.02 27.05
C VAL A 708 41.14 -33.05 25.98
N LEU A 709 40.79 -33.60 24.82
CA LEU A 709 40.09 -32.90 23.78
C LEU A 709 38.61 -33.22 23.89
N ASN A 710 37.82 -32.17 24.11
CA ASN A 710 36.37 -32.19 23.96
C ASN A 710 36.03 -31.42 22.70
N ALA A 711 35.32 -32.03 21.77
CA ALA A 711 34.91 -31.37 20.56
C ALA A 711 33.45 -31.65 20.22
N ARG A 712 32.75 -30.66 19.67
CA ARG A 712 31.38 -30.80 19.19
C ARG A 712 31.37 -30.67 17.68
N ASP A 713 30.71 -31.60 16.99
CA ASP A 713 30.42 -31.43 15.56
C ASP A 713 29.46 -30.26 15.38
N VAL A 714 29.95 -29.19 14.77
CA VAL A 714 29.18 -27.97 14.46
C VAL A 714 28.95 -27.83 12.96
N THR A 715 29.20 -28.89 12.17
CA THR A 715 29.14 -28.88 10.70
C THR A 715 27.76 -28.42 10.20
N GLU A 716 26.66 -28.98 10.71
CA GLU A 716 25.30 -28.57 10.30
C GLU A 716 24.96 -27.16 10.76
N ARG A 717 25.24 -26.81 12.02
CA ARG A 717 25.00 -25.46 12.56
C ARG A 717 25.76 -24.41 11.76
N ARG A 718 27.06 -24.62 11.54
CA ARG A 718 27.91 -23.73 10.75
C ARG A 718 27.47 -23.68 9.29
N GLY A 719 27.03 -24.81 8.72
CA GLY A 719 26.46 -24.86 7.38
C GLY A 719 25.17 -24.05 7.25
N MET A 720 24.28 -24.12 8.23
CA MET A 720 23.04 -23.32 8.28
C MET A 720 23.33 -21.83 8.53
N GLU A 721 24.24 -21.50 9.45
CA GLU A 721 24.66 -20.11 9.71
C GLU A 721 25.33 -19.50 8.48
N GLN A 722 26.19 -20.25 7.79
CA GLN A 722 26.80 -19.81 6.52
C GLN A 722 25.74 -19.64 5.44
N ARG A 723 24.76 -20.55 5.32
CA ARG A 723 23.64 -20.40 4.37
C ARG A 723 22.80 -19.16 4.67
N LEU A 724 22.42 -18.93 5.93
CA LEU A 724 21.64 -17.75 6.32
C LEU A 724 22.42 -16.45 6.07
N ARG A 725 23.72 -16.42 6.40
CA ARG A 725 24.58 -15.28 6.07
C ARG A 725 24.70 -15.07 4.56
N TYR A 726 24.86 -16.16 3.81
CA TYR A 726 24.93 -16.11 2.36
C TYR A 726 23.61 -15.60 1.76
N GLN A 727 22.45 -16.10 2.18
CA GLN A 727 21.11 -15.63 1.75
C GLN A 727 20.85 -14.16 2.11
N ALA A 728 21.30 -13.71 3.28
CA ALA A 728 21.15 -12.33 3.69
C ALA A 728 21.98 -11.35 2.85
N THR A 729 23.02 -11.85 2.16
CA THR A 729 23.99 -11.03 1.41
C THR A 729 24.01 -11.30 -0.09
N HIS A 730 23.48 -12.43 -0.56
CA HIS A 730 23.54 -12.89 -1.95
C HIS A 730 22.14 -13.24 -2.48
N ASP A 731 21.96 -13.10 -3.78
CA ASP A 731 20.77 -13.54 -4.52
C ASP A 731 20.85 -15.06 -4.74
N GLU A 732 19.83 -15.80 -4.31
CA GLU A 732 19.82 -17.27 -4.37
C GLU A 732 19.85 -17.82 -5.81
N LEU A 733 19.33 -17.06 -6.77
CA LEU A 733 19.24 -17.53 -8.15
C LEU A 733 20.59 -17.41 -8.85
N THR A 734 21.23 -16.25 -8.76
CA THR A 734 22.43 -15.89 -9.53
C THR A 734 23.74 -16.07 -8.75
N GLY A 735 23.69 -16.15 -7.41
CA GLY A 735 24.88 -16.21 -6.55
C GLY A 735 25.64 -14.88 -6.44
N MET A 736 25.16 -13.80 -7.09
CA MET A 736 25.70 -12.45 -6.95
C MET A 736 25.29 -11.84 -5.61
N PHE A 737 25.85 -10.69 -5.24
CA PHE A 737 25.32 -9.95 -4.10
C PHE A 737 23.86 -9.57 -4.31
N ASN A 738 23.07 -9.55 -3.25
CA ASN A 738 21.72 -8.99 -3.30
C ASN A 738 21.78 -7.46 -3.19
N ARG A 739 20.63 -6.80 -3.36
CA ARG A 739 20.52 -5.34 -3.26
C ARG A 739 21.10 -4.77 -1.96
N VAL A 740 20.89 -5.44 -0.82
CA VAL A 740 21.33 -4.96 0.50
C VAL A 740 22.85 -4.97 0.59
N GLN A 741 23.49 -6.09 0.23
CA GLN A 741 24.95 -6.19 0.25
C GLN A 741 25.58 -5.29 -0.81
N GLY A 742 25.04 -5.26 -2.04
CA GLY A 742 25.56 -4.40 -3.11
C GLY A 742 25.56 -2.92 -2.73
N LEU A 743 24.50 -2.44 -2.05
CA LEU A 743 24.43 -1.08 -1.53
C LEU A 743 25.42 -0.85 -0.38
N SER A 744 25.55 -1.80 0.55
CA SER A 744 26.50 -1.71 1.66
C SER A 744 27.95 -1.63 1.17
N GLU A 745 28.31 -2.40 0.13
CA GLU A 745 29.64 -2.36 -0.48
C GLU A 745 29.87 -1.05 -1.23
N LEU A 746 28.87 -0.52 -1.94
CA LEU A 746 28.92 0.80 -2.58
C LEU A 746 29.12 1.93 -1.56
N ASP A 747 28.33 1.96 -0.47
CA ASP A 747 28.50 2.95 0.60
C ASP A 747 29.88 2.80 1.28
N GLY A 748 30.34 1.55 1.45
CA GLY A 748 31.69 1.26 1.91
C GLY A 748 32.75 1.84 0.98
N MET A 749 32.61 1.69 -0.34
CA MET A 749 33.50 2.28 -1.34
C MET A 749 33.51 3.81 -1.27
N LEU A 750 32.35 4.44 -1.16
CA LEU A 750 32.21 5.90 -1.06
C LEU A 750 32.83 6.45 0.23
N GLY A 751 32.70 5.72 1.35
CA GLY A 751 33.27 6.09 2.65
C GLY A 751 34.79 5.95 2.76
N ARG A 752 35.47 5.27 1.80
CA ARG A 752 36.94 5.17 1.78
C ARG A 752 37.56 6.52 1.41
N ASN A 753 38.46 7.02 2.26
CA ASN A 753 39.12 8.31 2.10
C ASN A 753 40.33 8.20 1.14
N SER A 754 40.06 8.12 -0.16
CA SER A 754 41.06 7.96 -1.22
C SER A 754 40.97 9.16 -2.17
N GLY A 755 41.72 10.23 -1.89
CA GLY A 755 41.59 11.56 -2.53
C GLY A 755 41.97 11.66 -4.01
N SER A 756 41.57 10.71 -4.88
CA SER A 756 41.68 10.82 -6.34
C SER A 756 40.87 9.79 -7.15
N THR A 757 40.11 8.87 -6.55
CA THR A 757 39.41 7.79 -7.28
C THR A 757 37.90 8.03 -7.39
N THR A 758 37.41 8.14 -8.63
CA THR A 758 35.97 8.25 -8.95
C THR A 758 35.29 6.90 -8.73
N VAL A 759 34.12 6.87 -8.09
CA VAL A 759 33.29 5.66 -8.02
C VAL A 759 32.29 5.71 -9.17
N ALA A 760 32.17 4.61 -9.91
CA ALA A 760 31.15 4.47 -10.93
C ALA A 760 30.18 3.36 -10.55
N ALA A 761 28.88 3.61 -10.70
CA ALA A 761 27.84 2.61 -10.55
C ALA A 761 27.06 2.51 -11.85
N MET A 762 26.78 1.27 -12.25
CA MET A 762 26.06 0.95 -13.47
C MET A 762 24.86 0.08 -13.11
N LEU A 763 23.68 0.47 -13.57
CA LEU A 763 22.50 -0.38 -13.51
C LEU A 763 22.22 -0.92 -14.91
N ILE A 764 22.10 -2.24 -15.03
CA ILE A 764 21.96 -2.98 -16.28
C ILE A 764 20.64 -3.75 -16.21
N GLY A 765 19.69 -3.41 -17.07
CA GLY A 765 18.41 -4.09 -17.16
C GLY A 765 18.34 -4.89 -18.46
N LEU A 766 17.96 -6.17 -18.37
CA LEU A 766 17.67 -6.95 -19.56
C LEU A 766 16.49 -6.33 -20.32
N ASP A 767 16.56 -6.33 -21.64
CA ASP A 767 15.51 -5.82 -22.51
C ASP A 767 14.50 -6.93 -22.77
N ASP A 768 13.20 -6.62 -22.63
CA ASP A 768 12.10 -7.53 -22.96
C ASP A 768 12.12 -8.88 -22.23
N PHE A 769 12.81 -8.95 -21.08
CA PHE A 769 12.87 -10.15 -20.24
C PHE A 769 11.49 -10.65 -19.79
N LYS A 770 10.54 -9.74 -19.62
CA LYS A 770 9.15 -10.08 -19.31
C LYS A 770 8.52 -10.93 -20.43
N GLU A 771 8.77 -10.60 -21.70
CA GLU A 771 8.27 -11.37 -22.84
C GLU A 771 8.88 -12.78 -22.88
N VAL A 772 10.16 -12.92 -22.50
CA VAL A 772 10.82 -14.23 -22.34
C VAL A 772 10.11 -15.07 -21.28
N ASN A 773 9.77 -14.49 -20.12
CA ASN A 773 9.03 -15.18 -19.08
C ASN A 773 7.60 -15.56 -19.49
N GLU A 774 6.90 -14.67 -20.19
CA GLU A 774 5.52 -14.90 -20.65
C GLU A 774 5.47 -15.95 -21.77
N SER A 775 6.47 -15.98 -22.64
CA SER A 775 6.51 -16.88 -23.81
C SER A 775 7.11 -18.26 -23.51
N LEU A 776 8.13 -18.34 -22.65
CA LEU A 776 8.93 -19.55 -22.41
C LEU A 776 8.85 -20.06 -20.96
N GLY A 777 8.18 -19.30 -20.08
CA GLY A 777 7.99 -19.64 -18.68
C GLY A 777 9.16 -19.25 -17.77
N HIS A 778 8.85 -19.08 -16.47
CA HIS A 778 9.80 -18.61 -15.46
C HIS A 778 11.06 -19.47 -15.32
N ALA A 779 10.99 -20.79 -15.55
CA ALA A 779 12.16 -21.67 -15.46
C ALA A 779 13.23 -21.38 -16.52
N VAL A 780 12.82 -20.94 -17.73
CA VAL A 780 13.73 -20.51 -18.78
C VAL A 780 14.32 -19.14 -18.44
N GLY A 781 13.49 -18.20 -17.99
CA GLY A 781 13.95 -16.89 -17.53
C GLY A 781 14.96 -17.00 -16.38
N ASP A 782 14.74 -17.90 -15.43
CA ASP A 782 15.64 -18.14 -14.31
C ASP A 782 17.03 -18.64 -14.74
N ARG A 783 17.10 -19.49 -15.78
CA ARG A 783 18.37 -19.92 -16.37
C ARG A 783 19.06 -18.79 -17.11
N LEU A 784 18.29 -17.99 -17.85
CA LEU A 784 18.83 -16.85 -18.57
C LEU A 784 19.42 -15.81 -17.60
N LEU A 785 18.77 -15.58 -16.44
CA LEU A 785 19.30 -14.71 -15.39
C LEU A 785 20.60 -15.26 -14.78
N ARG A 786 20.72 -16.57 -14.59
CA ARG A 786 21.97 -17.20 -14.11
C ARG A 786 23.11 -16.99 -15.09
N GLU A 787 22.88 -17.27 -16.37
CA GLU A 787 23.90 -17.12 -17.41
C GLU A 787 24.27 -15.65 -17.64
N ALA A 788 23.29 -14.73 -17.61
CA ALA A 788 23.56 -13.30 -17.67
C ALA A 788 24.41 -12.84 -16.47
N GLY A 789 24.08 -13.29 -15.26
CA GLY A 789 24.88 -13.04 -14.06
C GLY A 789 26.31 -13.54 -14.20
N SER A 790 26.51 -14.78 -14.69
CA SER A 790 27.85 -15.36 -14.92
C SER A 790 28.67 -14.52 -15.89
N ARG A 791 28.09 -14.15 -17.03
CA ARG A 791 28.77 -13.33 -18.05
C ARG A 791 29.14 -11.95 -17.55
N ILE A 792 28.29 -11.33 -16.72
CA ILE A 792 28.61 -10.06 -16.06
C ILE A 792 29.82 -10.26 -15.15
N THR A 793 29.77 -11.25 -14.25
CA THR A 793 30.83 -11.48 -13.26
C THR A 793 32.18 -11.87 -13.90
N GLU A 794 32.19 -12.64 -14.99
CA GLU A 794 33.42 -13.04 -15.70
C GLU A 794 34.20 -11.88 -16.33
N LEU A 795 33.53 -10.75 -16.58
CA LEU A 795 34.13 -9.55 -17.18
C LEU A 795 34.67 -8.55 -16.17
N LEU A 796 34.41 -8.75 -14.88
CA LEU A 796 34.77 -7.84 -13.79
C LEU A 796 36.12 -8.22 -13.17
N ASP A 797 36.88 -7.20 -12.75
CA ASP A 797 38.18 -7.38 -12.11
C ASP A 797 38.02 -7.66 -10.61
N TYR A 798 39.09 -8.16 -9.98
CA TYR A 798 39.10 -8.40 -8.54
C TYR A 798 38.92 -7.09 -7.76
N GLY A 799 37.81 -6.98 -7.01
CA GLY A 799 37.45 -5.79 -6.23
C GLY A 799 36.26 -5.01 -6.79
N ASP A 800 35.81 -5.33 -8.01
CA ASP A 800 34.56 -4.84 -8.57
C ASP A 800 33.37 -5.56 -7.90
N ILE A 801 32.26 -4.84 -7.75
CA ILE A 801 31.05 -5.36 -7.10
C ILE A 801 30.04 -5.70 -8.19
N ALA A 802 29.46 -6.89 -8.10
CA ALA A 802 28.35 -7.31 -8.94
C ALA A 802 27.17 -7.72 -8.04
N ALA A 803 26.00 -7.12 -8.26
CA ALA A 803 24.80 -7.39 -7.49
C ALA A 803 23.58 -7.58 -8.41
N ARG A 804 22.61 -8.38 -7.98
CA ARG A 804 21.27 -8.40 -8.58
C ARG A 804 20.33 -7.58 -7.71
N VAL A 805 19.77 -6.52 -8.29
CA VAL A 805 18.98 -5.52 -7.56
C VAL A 805 17.53 -5.96 -7.40
N GLY A 806 17.01 -6.69 -8.39
CA GLY A 806 15.67 -7.28 -8.39
C GLY A 806 15.21 -7.57 -9.82
N GLY A 807 14.31 -8.53 -10.00
CA GLY A 807 13.76 -8.86 -11.33
C GLY A 807 14.85 -9.19 -12.35
N ASP A 808 14.93 -8.40 -13.41
CA ASP A 808 15.87 -8.47 -14.53
C ASP A 808 17.00 -7.43 -14.48
N GLU A 809 17.23 -6.83 -13.29
CA GLU A 809 18.19 -5.74 -13.09
C GLU A 809 19.42 -6.17 -12.30
N PHE A 810 20.59 -5.82 -12.84
CA PHE A 810 21.91 -6.05 -12.27
C PHE A 810 22.59 -4.71 -12.00
N ALA A 811 23.33 -4.61 -10.90
CA ALA A 811 24.19 -3.48 -10.59
C ALA A 811 25.65 -3.91 -10.62
N VAL A 812 26.48 -3.06 -11.21
CA VAL A 812 27.94 -3.19 -11.18
C VAL A 812 28.51 -1.91 -10.59
N VAL A 813 29.45 -2.02 -9.66
CA VAL A 813 30.11 -0.87 -9.04
C VAL A 813 31.61 -1.07 -9.08
N ILE A 814 32.32 -0.04 -9.54
CA ILE A 814 33.77 -0.10 -9.76
C ILE A 814 34.47 1.17 -9.27
N GLU A 815 35.69 1.00 -8.76
CA GLU A 815 36.55 2.11 -8.34
C GLU A 815 37.48 2.51 -9.50
N CYS A 816 37.23 3.68 -10.10
CA CYS A 816 37.86 4.10 -11.32
C CYS A 816 39.12 4.91 -11.03
N SER A 817 40.29 4.32 -11.33
CA SER A 817 41.59 5.00 -11.23
C SER A 817 42.06 5.63 -12.56
N ARG A 818 41.43 5.31 -13.70
CA ARG A 818 41.90 5.69 -15.05
C ARG A 818 40.86 6.36 -15.97
N GLY A 819 39.77 6.90 -15.43
CA GLY A 819 38.81 7.77 -16.15
C GLY A 819 37.54 7.09 -16.69
N GLU A 820 36.52 7.89 -17.00
CA GLU A 820 35.14 7.48 -17.32
C GLU A 820 34.99 6.60 -18.58
N ASN A 821 35.87 6.80 -19.58
CA ASN A 821 35.82 6.03 -20.83
C ASN A 821 36.02 4.54 -20.60
N GLN A 822 36.90 4.17 -19.66
CA GLN A 822 37.16 2.75 -19.34
C GLN A 822 35.91 2.05 -18.80
N VAL A 823 35.09 2.76 -18.03
CA VAL A 823 33.84 2.25 -17.47
C VAL A 823 32.83 2.04 -18.58
N THR A 824 32.68 3.03 -19.46
CA THR A 824 31.76 2.96 -20.58
C THR A 824 32.13 1.80 -21.52
N ASP A 825 33.43 1.61 -21.79
CA ASP A 825 33.95 0.48 -22.56
C ASP A 825 33.69 -0.88 -21.87
N LEU A 826 33.85 -0.96 -20.55
CA LEU A 826 33.51 -2.15 -19.78
C LEU A 826 32.01 -2.48 -19.90
N VAL A 827 31.12 -1.50 -19.71
CA VAL A 827 29.67 -1.72 -19.83
C VAL A 827 29.30 -2.16 -21.23
N ASN A 828 29.88 -1.55 -22.26
CA ASN A 828 29.65 -1.98 -23.65
C ASN A 828 30.08 -3.43 -23.89
N ARG A 829 31.22 -3.85 -23.32
CA ARG A 829 31.64 -5.27 -23.35
C ARG A 829 30.66 -6.18 -22.61
N VAL A 830 30.13 -5.74 -21.47
CA VAL A 830 29.11 -6.48 -20.71
C VAL A 830 27.82 -6.62 -21.53
N LEU A 831 27.32 -5.55 -22.14
CA LEU A 831 26.14 -5.61 -23.01
C LEU A 831 26.36 -6.53 -24.21
N ALA A 832 27.55 -6.47 -24.84
CA ALA A 832 27.91 -7.35 -25.95
C ALA A 832 27.98 -8.84 -25.51
N ALA A 833 28.48 -9.12 -24.30
CA ALA A 833 28.49 -10.47 -23.76
C ALA A 833 27.09 -10.98 -23.44
N ILE A 834 26.19 -10.14 -22.92
CA ILE A 834 24.78 -10.49 -22.70
C ILE A 834 24.10 -10.81 -24.04
N ALA A 835 24.42 -10.07 -25.11
CA ALA A 835 23.83 -10.27 -26.44
C ALA A 835 24.20 -11.61 -27.12
N LEU A 836 25.24 -12.31 -26.66
CA LEU A 836 25.61 -13.62 -27.22
C LEU A 836 24.48 -14.64 -27.00
N PRO A 837 24.23 -15.57 -27.94
CA PRO A 837 23.21 -16.61 -27.75
C PRO A 837 23.44 -17.44 -26.47
N TYR A 838 22.36 -17.78 -25.78
CA TYR A 838 22.28 -18.66 -24.64
C TYR A 838 21.76 -20.02 -25.10
N ASP A 839 22.45 -21.11 -24.77
CA ASP A 839 21.92 -22.46 -24.97
C ASP A 839 21.06 -22.85 -23.76
N VAL A 840 19.74 -22.81 -23.92
CA VAL A 840 18.79 -23.20 -22.88
C VAL A 840 17.91 -24.34 -23.38
N ASP A 841 18.13 -25.54 -22.84
CA ASP A 841 17.44 -26.78 -23.23
C ASP A 841 17.57 -27.12 -24.73
N GLY A 842 18.71 -26.82 -25.36
CA GLY A 842 18.98 -27.09 -26.78
C GLY A 842 18.36 -26.08 -27.74
N ARG A 843 17.99 -24.90 -27.24
CA ARG A 843 17.51 -23.74 -28.02
C ARG A 843 18.47 -22.57 -27.83
N GLU A 844 18.83 -21.92 -28.92
CA GLU A 844 19.56 -20.65 -28.87
C GLU A 844 18.60 -19.49 -28.62
N LEU A 845 18.77 -18.81 -27.49
CA LEU A 845 18.03 -17.61 -27.12
C LEU A 845 19.00 -16.43 -27.08
N SER A 846 18.65 -15.29 -27.65
CA SER A 846 19.43 -14.05 -27.50
C SER A 846 18.59 -13.00 -26.80
N ILE A 847 19.14 -12.35 -25.77
CA ILE A 847 18.53 -11.19 -25.11
C ILE A 847 19.50 -10.02 -25.17
N THR A 848 18.99 -8.80 -25.22
CA THR A 848 19.83 -7.61 -25.12
C THR A 848 19.64 -6.94 -23.77
N ALA A 849 20.49 -5.96 -23.45
CA ALA A 849 20.35 -5.20 -22.22
C ALA A 849 20.66 -3.72 -22.47
N SER A 850 20.09 -2.89 -21.61
CA SER A 850 20.31 -1.45 -21.58
C SER A 850 20.94 -1.07 -20.24
N ALA A 851 21.84 -0.09 -20.23
CA ALA A 851 22.55 0.30 -19.01
C ALA A 851 22.55 1.81 -18.76
N GLY A 852 22.45 2.18 -17.49
CA GLY A 852 22.64 3.54 -16.98
C GLY A 852 23.89 3.62 -16.12
N ILE A 853 24.75 4.62 -16.36
CA ILE A 853 25.99 4.83 -15.61
C ILE A 853 25.90 6.13 -14.81
N VAL A 854 26.38 6.11 -13.57
CA VAL A 854 26.60 7.32 -12.74
C VAL A 854 28.04 7.35 -12.29
N PHE A 855 28.67 8.51 -12.42
CA PHE A 855 29.98 8.80 -11.86
C PHE A 855 29.84 9.72 -10.65
N ASP A 856 30.49 9.35 -9.56
CA ASP A 856 30.60 10.16 -8.35
C ASP A 856 32.08 10.47 -8.10
N HIS A 857 32.48 11.68 -8.48
CA HIS A 857 33.88 12.11 -8.46
C HIS A 857 34.35 12.56 -7.08
N ASP A 858 33.43 13.11 -6.30
CA ASP A 858 33.67 13.77 -5.01
C ASP A 858 33.25 12.89 -3.82
N ARG A 859 32.68 11.70 -4.06
CA ARG A 859 32.26 10.75 -3.01
C ARG A 859 31.28 11.40 -2.02
N SER A 860 30.48 12.36 -2.51
CA SER A 860 29.58 13.17 -1.69
C SER A 860 28.14 12.66 -1.70
N SER A 861 27.81 11.82 -2.67
CA SER A 861 26.50 11.19 -2.79
C SER A 861 26.39 9.94 -1.91
N THR A 862 25.17 9.57 -1.54
CA THR A 862 24.90 8.26 -0.92
C THR A 862 24.70 7.19 -1.99
N GLY A 863 24.97 5.92 -1.68
CA GLY A 863 24.76 4.82 -2.61
C GLY A 863 23.33 4.74 -3.14
N GLU A 864 22.33 5.09 -2.33
CA GLU A 864 20.92 5.16 -2.77
C GLU A 864 20.69 6.21 -3.85
N VAL A 865 21.30 7.40 -3.71
CA VAL A 865 21.17 8.47 -4.71
C VAL A 865 21.86 8.07 -6.01
N ILE A 866 23.03 7.44 -5.92
CA ILE A 866 23.78 6.95 -7.07
C ILE A 866 22.98 5.86 -7.82
N LEU A 867 22.47 4.84 -7.13
CA LEU A 867 21.67 3.79 -7.76
C LEU A 867 20.38 4.33 -8.37
N ARG A 868 19.72 5.29 -7.72
CA ARG A 868 18.52 5.96 -8.28
C ARG A 868 18.85 6.74 -9.56
N ASN A 869 19.98 7.43 -9.60
CA ASN A 869 20.40 8.18 -10.78
C ASN A 869 20.80 7.23 -11.92
N ALA A 870 21.38 6.07 -11.60
CA ALA A 870 21.72 5.03 -12.57
C ALA A 870 20.46 4.41 -13.18
N ASP A 871 19.42 4.19 -12.36
CA ASP A 871 18.10 3.77 -12.81
C ASP A 871 17.46 4.76 -13.80
N ILE A 872 17.51 6.06 -13.48
CA ILE A 872 17.00 7.11 -14.39
C ILE A 872 17.75 7.07 -15.74
N ALA A 873 19.08 6.93 -15.72
CA ALA A 873 19.87 6.84 -16.94
C ALA A 873 19.57 5.54 -17.73
N MET A 874 19.40 4.40 -17.05
CA MET A 874 19.05 3.12 -17.65
C MET A 874 17.66 3.19 -18.31
N PHE A 875 16.69 3.81 -17.66
CA PHE A 875 15.38 4.06 -18.24
C PHE A 875 15.48 4.92 -19.51
N HIS A 876 16.32 5.96 -19.49
CA HIS A 876 16.60 6.75 -20.67
C HIS A 876 17.22 5.92 -21.80
N ALA A 877 18.15 5.02 -21.49
CA ALA A 877 18.71 4.09 -22.47
C ALA A 877 17.61 3.20 -23.09
N LYS A 878 16.69 2.66 -22.27
CA LYS A 878 15.54 1.89 -22.77
C LYS A 878 14.63 2.73 -23.67
N SER A 879 14.39 4.00 -23.34
CA SER A 879 13.54 4.90 -24.12
C SER A 879 14.15 5.36 -25.46
N ARG A 880 15.48 5.34 -25.59
CA ARG A 880 16.21 5.83 -26.78
C ARG A 880 16.49 4.72 -27.81
N GLY A 881 15.83 3.57 -27.70
CA GLY A 881 16.01 2.44 -28.61
C GLY A 881 16.62 1.18 -27.98
N LYS A 882 16.77 1.15 -26.64
CA LYS A 882 17.38 0.04 -25.87
C LYS A 882 18.82 -0.24 -26.33
N ARG A 883 19.43 -1.35 -25.88
CA ARG A 883 20.73 -1.86 -26.35
C ARG A 883 21.88 -0.87 -26.29
N GLN A 884 21.80 0.07 -25.36
CA GLN A 884 22.72 1.19 -25.29
C GLN A 884 23.03 1.55 -23.85
N VAL A 885 24.08 2.34 -23.71
CA VAL A 885 24.54 2.88 -22.44
C VAL A 885 24.24 4.37 -22.41
N VAL A 886 23.67 4.85 -21.32
CA VAL A 886 23.47 6.27 -21.07
C VAL A 886 24.15 6.66 -19.77
N VAL A 887 24.99 7.69 -19.82
CA VAL A 887 25.59 8.29 -18.62
C VAL A 887 24.62 9.31 -18.05
N PHE A 888 24.38 9.24 -16.75
CA PHE A 888 23.51 10.16 -16.04
C PHE A 888 24.05 11.58 -16.08
N GLU A 889 23.18 12.51 -16.49
CA GLU A 889 23.42 13.95 -16.39
C GLU A 889 22.34 14.57 -15.50
N SER A 890 22.66 15.61 -14.73
CA SER A 890 21.71 16.22 -13.78
C SER A 890 20.41 16.72 -14.43
N GLN A 891 20.41 16.99 -15.75
CA GLN A 891 19.23 17.38 -16.52
C GLN A 891 18.22 16.24 -16.73
N MET A 892 18.61 14.97 -16.52
CA MET A 892 17.73 13.80 -16.67
C MET A 892 16.66 13.70 -15.57
N HIS A 893 16.88 14.32 -14.41
CA HIS A 893 15.83 14.45 -13.38
C HIS A 893 14.61 15.23 -13.89
N THR A 894 14.84 16.25 -14.71
CA THR A 894 13.79 17.09 -15.29
C THR A 894 12.94 16.29 -16.28
N ALA A 895 13.54 15.39 -17.06
CA ALA A 895 12.83 14.58 -18.07
C ALA A 895 11.85 13.55 -17.49
N SER A 896 12.09 13.03 -16.28
CA SER A 896 11.17 12.11 -15.59
C SER A 896 9.94 12.83 -15.00
N PHE A 897 10.15 14.04 -14.47
CA PHE A 897 9.06 14.92 -14.05
C PHE A 897 8.23 15.39 -15.27
N ASP A 898 8.92 15.74 -16.36
CA ASP A 898 8.32 16.12 -17.64
C ASP A 898 7.42 15.02 -18.24
N ARG A 899 7.78 13.74 -18.08
CA ARG A 899 6.95 12.61 -18.54
C ARG A 899 5.64 12.49 -17.76
N MET A 900 5.67 12.78 -16.44
CA MET A 900 4.47 12.80 -15.60
C MET A 900 3.54 13.95 -15.98
N GLU A 901 4.10 15.13 -16.29
CA GLU A 901 3.36 16.30 -16.75
C GLU A 901 2.76 16.08 -18.15
N MET A 902 3.55 15.54 -19.10
CA MET A 902 3.10 15.20 -20.44
C MET A 902 1.95 14.19 -20.46
N ARG A 903 1.87 13.25 -19.50
CA ARG A 903 0.69 12.36 -19.34
C ARG A 903 -0.58 13.14 -19.03
N GLY A 904 -0.48 14.18 -18.20
CA GLY A 904 -1.60 15.08 -17.91
C GLY A 904 -1.97 15.99 -19.08
N ASP A 905 -0.99 16.44 -19.86
CA ASP A 905 -1.19 17.30 -21.02
C ASP A 905 -1.80 16.56 -22.22
N LEU A 906 -1.42 15.30 -22.45
CA LEU A 906 -1.86 14.52 -23.60
C LEU A 906 -3.40 14.39 -23.69
N ALA A 907 -4.06 14.20 -22.55
CA ALA A 907 -5.52 14.13 -22.47
C ALA A 907 -6.20 15.47 -22.84
N ARG A 908 -5.56 16.62 -22.53
CA ARG A 908 -6.04 17.96 -22.91
C ARG A 908 -5.76 18.27 -24.38
N ALA A 909 -4.63 17.80 -24.89
CA ALA A 909 -4.15 18.08 -26.24
C ALA A 909 -5.12 17.58 -27.33
N VAL A 910 -5.74 16.41 -27.12
CA VAL A 910 -6.71 15.83 -28.06
C VAL A 910 -7.97 16.69 -28.20
N ALA A 911 -8.38 17.38 -27.13
CA ALA A 911 -9.56 18.24 -27.14
C ALA A 911 -9.27 19.69 -27.62
N SER A 912 -7.99 20.05 -27.79
CA SER A 912 -7.54 21.45 -27.95
C SER A 912 -6.79 21.72 -29.27
N ASP A 913 -6.99 20.88 -30.31
CA ASP A 913 -6.35 21.01 -31.64
C ASP A 913 -4.82 21.22 -31.61
N GLN A 914 -4.13 20.55 -30.69
CA GLN A 914 -2.67 20.69 -30.54
C GLN A 914 -1.87 19.73 -31.43
N PHE A 915 -2.53 18.77 -32.10
CA PHE A 915 -1.86 17.85 -33.01
C PHE A 915 -1.81 18.43 -34.43
N VAL A 916 -0.69 18.20 -35.10
CA VAL A 916 -0.47 18.60 -36.49
C VAL A 916 0.11 17.42 -37.28
N ALA A 917 -0.23 17.33 -38.57
CA ALA A 917 0.33 16.32 -39.45
C ALA A 917 1.54 16.88 -40.21
N HIS A 918 2.66 16.19 -40.13
CA HIS A 918 3.79 16.39 -41.02
C HIS A 918 3.83 15.24 -42.04
N TYR A 919 4.35 15.52 -43.22
CA TYR A 919 4.38 14.62 -44.34
C TYR A 919 5.81 14.40 -44.80
N GLN A 920 6.21 13.14 -44.88
CA GLN A 920 7.51 12.77 -45.43
C GLN A 920 7.31 12.12 -46.82
N PRO A 921 8.03 12.56 -47.85
CA PRO A 921 7.85 12.02 -49.19
C PRO A 921 8.44 10.62 -49.32
N VAL A 922 7.69 9.75 -50.00
CA VAL A 922 8.19 8.47 -50.53
C VAL A 922 8.61 8.73 -51.97
N ILE A 923 9.86 8.43 -52.29
CA ILE A 923 10.50 8.72 -53.57
C ILE A 923 10.72 7.44 -54.36
N ASP A 924 10.47 7.47 -55.67
CA ASP A 924 11.01 6.47 -56.59
C ASP A 924 12.49 6.83 -56.84
N ILE A 925 13.40 5.98 -56.37
CA ILE A 925 14.83 6.27 -56.24
C ILE A 925 15.46 6.54 -57.63
N GLU A 926 15.02 5.80 -58.64
CA GLU A 926 15.51 5.94 -60.03
C GLU A 926 15.05 7.26 -60.67
N THR A 927 13.74 7.53 -60.60
CA THR A 927 13.15 8.69 -61.28
C THR A 927 13.28 9.99 -60.48
N ARG A 928 13.53 9.87 -59.16
CA ARG A 928 13.50 10.93 -58.15
C ARG A 928 12.14 11.60 -57.97
N GLN A 929 11.07 10.94 -58.42
CA GLN A 929 9.70 11.47 -58.32
C GLN A 929 9.06 11.09 -56.99
N ILE A 930 8.20 11.98 -56.48
CA ILE A 930 7.38 11.71 -55.30
C ILE A 930 6.23 10.79 -55.70
N VAL A 931 6.17 9.60 -55.11
CA VAL A 931 5.12 8.59 -55.38
C VAL A 931 4.10 8.43 -54.25
N GLY A 932 4.42 8.96 -53.07
CA GLY A 932 3.53 8.95 -51.92
C GLY A 932 4.03 9.85 -50.80
N ALA A 933 3.28 9.87 -49.70
CA ALA A 933 3.67 10.55 -48.48
C ALA A 933 3.31 9.70 -47.27
N GLU A 934 4.17 9.69 -46.27
CA GLU A 934 3.84 9.17 -44.94
C GLU A 934 3.34 10.30 -44.05
N ALA A 935 2.14 10.13 -43.50
CA ALA A 935 1.53 11.07 -42.57
C ALA A 935 1.99 10.78 -41.14
N LEU A 936 2.81 11.67 -40.61
CA LEU A 936 3.43 11.55 -39.31
C LEU A 936 2.85 12.59 -38.36
N ILE A 937 2.17 12.13 -37.32
CA ILE A 937 1.61 13.00 -36.29
C ILE A 937 2.74 13.77 -35.56
N ARG A 938 2.48 15.01 -35.15
CA ARG A 938 3.35 15.82 -34.31
C ARG A 938 2.48 16.52 -33.27
N TRP A 939 3.02 16.75 -32.09
CA TRP A 939 2.30 17.46 -31.03
C TRP A 939 2.88 18.86 -30.87
N ASN A 940 2.12 19.88 -31.25
CA ASN A 940 2.48 21.28 -31.07
C ASN A 940 2.06 21.75 -29.67
N HIS A 941 2.92 21.48 -28.68
CA HIS A 941 2.65 21.83 -27.29
C HIS A 941 2.81 23.34 -27.04
N PRO A 942 1.88 24.01 -26.34
CA PRO A 942 1.92 25.46 -26.13
C PRO A 942 3.20 25.98 -25.47
N GLU A 943 3.76 25.19 -24.56
CA GLU A 943 4.95 25.57 -23.78
C GLU A 943 6.24 24.89 -24.26
N ARG A 944 6.11 23.67 -24.83
CA ARG A 944 7.25 22.80 -25.16
C ARG A 944 7.56 22.78 -26.67
N GLY A 945 6.75 23.46 -27.48
CA GLY A 945 6.90 23.48 -28.93
C GLY A 945 6.56 22.14 -29.57
N LEU A 946 7.18 21.84 -30.71
CA LEU A 946 6.87 20.66 -31.50
C LEU A 946 7.53 19.40 -30.91
N ILE A 947 6.72 18.50 -30.35
CA ILE A 947 7.14 17.23 -29.74
C ILE A 947 7.03 16.10 -30.77
N SER A 948 8.07 15.25 -30.80
CA SER A 948 8.17 14.08 -31.67
C SER A 948 7.33 12.88 -31.17
N PRO A 949 6.73 12.07 -32.06
CA PRO A 949 5.98 10.86 -31.72
C PRO A 949 6.65 9.92 -30.75
N GLY A 950 7.97 9.71 -30.88
CA GLY A 950 8.71 8.79 -30.00
C GLY A 950 8.62 9.13 -28.51
N LEU A 951 8.27 10.38 -28.16
CA LEU A 951 8.09 10.81 -26.78
C LEU A 951 6.66 10.64 -26.25
N PHE A 952 5.63 10.75 -27.11
CA PHE A 952 4.23 10.80 -26.65
C PHE A 952 3.36 9.63 -27.13
N ILE A 953 3.73 8.90 -28.18
CA ILE A 953 3.00 7.72 -28.63
C ILE A 953 3.02 6.60 -27.58
N PRO A 954 4.17 6.27 -26.93
CA PRO A 954 4.16 5.30 -25.82
C PRO A 954 3.25 5.74 -24.67
N LEU A 955 3.20 7.04 -24.38
CA LEU A 955 2.28 7.59 -23.37
C LEU A 955 0.81 7.47 -23.79
N ALA A 956 0.52 7.64 -25.07
CA ALA A 956 -0.82 7.48 -25.62
C ALA A 956 -1.31 6.04 -25.55
N GLU A 957 -0.43 5.06 -25.74
CA GLU A 957 -0.72 3.65 -25.59
C GLU A 957 -1.00 3.28 -24.13
N GLU A 958 -0.11 3.69 -23.21
CA GLU A 958 -0.27 3.48 -21.76
C GLU A 958 -1.58 4.09 -21.21
N THR A 959 -1.98 5.25 -21.73
CA THR A 959 -3.17 5.99 -21.26
C THR A 959 -4.45 5.62 -22.00
N GLY A 960 -4.37 4.80 -23.05
CA GLY A 960 -5.52 4.43 -23.91
C GLY A 960 -5.95 5.52 -24.89
N MET A 961 -5.17 6.60 -25.04
CA MET A 961 -5.45 7.71 -25.97
C MET A 961 -5.05 7.42 -27.42
N ILE A 962 -4.27 6.36 -27.67
CA ILE A 962 -3.77 6.01 -29.02
C ILE A 962 -4.90 5.85 -30.06
N GLY A 963 -6.06 5.32 -29.65
CA GLY A 963 -7.21 5.16 -30.54
C GLY A 963 -7.77 6.50 -31.04
N ALA A 964 -7.85 7.51 -30.17
CA ALA A 964 -8.33 8.85 -30.54
C ALA A 964 -7.32 9.58 -31.44
N LEU A 965 -6.02 9.43 -31.17
CA LEU A 965 -4.96 10.01 -32.00
C LEU A 965 -4.91 9.37 -33.38
N GLY A 966 -5.04 8.04 -33.44
CA GLY A 966 -5.07 7.29 -34.70
C GLY A 966 -6.26 7.66 -35.58
N GLU A 967 -7.45 7.87 -34.99
CA GLU A 967 -8.62 8.37 -35.72
C GLU A 967 -8.39 9.78 -36.27
N TRP A 968 -7.81 10.67 -35.46
CA TRP A 968 -7.51 12.05 -35.85
C TRP A 968 -6.51 12.12 -37.03
N ILE A 969 -5.37 11.39 -36.95
CA ILE A 969 -4.36 11.42 -38.01
C ILE A 969 -4.88 10.78 -39.29
N LEU A 970 -5.67 9.70 -39.19
CA LEU A 970 -6.27 9.05 -40.34
C LEU A 970 -7.25 9.98 -41.08
N GLU A 971 -8.12 10.68 -40.34
CA GLU A 971 -9.02 11.67 -40.91
C GLU A 971 -8.25 12.81 -41.57
N ARG A 972 -7.23 13.33 -40.89
CA ARG A 972 -6.41 14.44 -41.41
C ARG A 972 -5.67 14.06 -42.68
N ALA A 973 -5.00 12.91 -42.69
CA ALA A 973 -4.24 12.40 -43.83
C ALA A 973 -5.15 12.15 -45.04
N CYS A 974 -6.32 11.54 -44.83
CA CYS A 974 -7.28 11.31 -45.91
C CYS A 974 -7.82 12.63 -46.49
N THR A 975 -8.10 13.61 -45.62
CA THR A 975 -8.58 14.93 -46.02
C THR A 975 -7.53 15.69 -46.84
N ASP A 976 -6.28 15.70 -46.37
CA ASP A 976 -5.19 16.40 -47.07
C ASP A 976 -4.87 15.74 -48.40
N MET A 977 -4.84 14.40 -48.49
CA MET A 977 -4.65 13.70 -49.76
C MET A 977 -5.79 13.94 -50.75
N ALA A 978 -7.05 13.94 -50.30
CA ALA A 978 -8.20 14.26 -51.15
C ALA A 978 -8.10 15.70 -51.71
N ARG A 979 -7.64 16.66 -50.90
CA ARG A 979 -7.38 18.04 -51.32
C ARG A 979 -6.24 18.12 -52.33
N TRP A 980 -5.12 17.44 -52.09
CA TRP A 980 -3.99 17.43 -53.03
C TRP A 980 -4.40 16.88 -54.39
N ARG A 981 -5.24 15.83 -54.42
CA ARG A 981 -5.82 15.29 -55.66
C ARG A 981 -6.69 16.29 -56.41
N ALA A 982 -7.51 17.05 -55.69
CA ALA A 982 -8.34 18.09 -56.30
C ALA A 982 -7.51 19.26 -56.85
N ASP A 983 -6.51 19.71 -56.08
CA ASP A 983 -5.70 20.88 -56.40
C ASP A 983 -4.66 20.62 -57.50
N PHE A 984 -4.10 19.41 -57.57
CA PHE A 984 -2.98 19.07 -58.45
C PHE A 984 -3.33 18.09 -59.58
N GLY A 985 -4.59 17.65 -59.69
CA GLY A 985 -5.11 16.87 -60.81
C GLY A 985 -4.31 15.59 -61.07
N GLU A 986 -3.86 15.39 -62.31
CA GLU A 986 -3.07 14.19 -62.72
C GLU A 986 -1.81 13.97 -61.87
N ILE A 987 -1.14 15.04 -61.38
CA ILE A 987 0.10 14.92 -60.59
C ILE A 987 -0.14 14.13 -59.31
N ALA A 988 -1.21 14.47 -58.59
CA ALA A 988 -1.54 13.85 -57.31
C ALA A 988 -2.52 12.67 -57.49
N SER A 989 -3.01 12.44 -58.71
CA SER A 989 -4.01 11.42 -58.98
C SER A 989 -3.54 10.03 -58.59
N ASP A 990 -2.22 9.77 -58.69
CA ASP A 990 -1.58 8.50 -58.39
C ASP A 990 -0.90 8.36 -57.02
N LEU A 991 -0.77 9.47 -56.28
CA LEU A 991 -0.11 9.50 -54.96
C LEU A 991 -0.85 8.63 -53.93
N THR A 992 -0.08 7.94 -53.10
CA THR A 992 -0.58 7.24 -51.91
C THR A 992 -0.27 8.00 -50.63
N ILE A 993 -1.13 7.86 -49.62
CA ILE A 993 -0.91 8.37 -48.27
C ILE A 993 -0.81 7.19 -47.31
N SER A 994 0.31 7.13 -46.60
CA SER A 994 0.60 6.13 -45.57
C SER A 994 0.22 6.65 -44.19
N VAL A 995 -0.48 5.82 -43.41
CA VAL A 995 -0.87 6.12 -42.03
C VAL A 995 -0.57 4.91 -41.14
N ASN A 996 0.17 5.15 -40.07
CA ASN A 996 0.46 4.15 -39.04
C ASN A 996 -0.79 3.74 -38.26
N LEU A 997 -0.98 2.44 -38.07
CA LEU A 997 -2.12 1.84 -37.36
C LEU A 997 -1.62 1.01 -36.17
N ALA A 998 -1.99 1.42 -34.96
CA ALA A 998 -1.57 0.75 -33.73
C ALA A 998 -2.31 -0.58 -33.49
N VAL A 999 -1.66 -1.52 -32.78
CA VAL A 999 -2.22 -2.84 -32.42
C VAL A 999 -3.57 -2.71 -31.72
N GLN A 1000 -3.72 -1.77 -30.78
CA GLN A 1000 -4.97 -1.60 -30.04
C GLN A 1000 -6.13 -1.19 -30.96
N GLN A 1001 -5.85 -0.51 -32.08
CA GLN A 1001 -6.87 -0.09 -33.04
C GLN A 1001 -7.36 -1.26 -33.91
N LEU A 1002 -6.51 -2.24 -34.21
CA LEU A 1002 -6.93 -3.47 -34.91
C LEU A 1002 -7.88 -4.33 -34.05
N HIS A 1003 -7.82 -4.15 -32.74
CA HIS A 1003 -8.70 -4.78 -31.77
C HIS A 1003 -9.96 -3.95 -31.46
N ASP A 1004 -10.08 -2.71 -31.95
CA ASP A 1004 -11.29 -1.89 -31.82
C ASP A 1004 -12.38 -2.41 -32.77
N ASP A 1005 -13.54 -2.83 -32.23
CA ASP A 1005 -14.66 -3.32 -33.04
C ASP A 1005 -15.21 -2.24 -34.00
N LEU A 1006 -14.92 -0.96 -33.76
CA LEU A 1006 -15.43 0.16 -34.53
C LEU A 1006 -14.45 0.67 -35.61
N ILE A 1007 -13.23 0.13 -35.70
CA ILE A 1007 -12.20 0.66 -36.63
C ILE A 1007 -12.64 0.60 -38.09
N LEU A 1008 -13.33 -0.46 -38.49
CA LEU A 1008 -13.83 -0.65 -39.84
C LEU A 1008 -14.87 0.41 -40.21
N ASP A 1009 -15.79 0.69 -39.29
CA ASP A 1009 -16.80 1.73 -39.49
C ASP A 1009 -16.18 3.12 -39.51
N LYS A 1010 -15.16 3.39 -38.67
CA LYS A 1010 -14.41 4.64 -38.68
C LYS A 1010 -13.71 4.88 -40.02
N VAL A 1011 -12.94 3.90 -40.52
CA VAL A 1011 -12.24 4.00 -41.81
C VAL A 1011 -13.24 4.19 -42.95
N ARG A 1012 -14.33 3.42 -42.97
CA ARG A 1012 -15.40 3.54 -43.98
C ARG A 1012 -16.02 4.94 -43.98
N ASN A 1013 -16.34 5.48 -42.80
CA ASN A 1013 -16.93 6.81 -42.65
C ASN A 1013 -15.95 7.92 -43.08
N ILE A 1014 -14.67 7.80 -42.75
CA ILE A 1014 -13.63 8.75 -43.16
C ILE A 1014 -13.46 8.77 -44.68
N LEU A 1015 -13.34 7.60 -45.32
CA LEU A 1015 -13.23 7.50 -46.78
C LEU A 1015 -14.47 8.06 -47.48
N ALA A 1016 -15.67 7.75 -46.97
CA ALA A 1016 -16.93 8.26 -47.52
C ALA A 1016 -17.04 9.80 -47.40
N ARG A 1017 -16.61 10.37 -46.27
CA ARG A 1017 -16.68 11.81 -46.00
C ARG A 1017 -15.63 12.61 -46.77
N THR A 1018 -14.41 12.08 -46.89
CA THR A 1018 -13.31 12.74 -47.61
C THR A 1018 -13.38 12.54 -49.12
N GLY A 1019 -14.09 11.51 -49.58
CA GLY A 1019 -14.16 11.14 -51.00
C GLY A 1019 -12.87 10.53 -51.53
N LEU A 1020 -11.91 10.18 -50.66
CA LEU A 1020 -10.67 9.54 -51.05
C LEU A 1020 -10.94 8.10 -51.52
N PRO A 1021 -10.55 7.72 -52.75
CA PRO A 1021 -10.57 6.32 -53.17
C PRO A 1021 -9.67 5.47 -52.26
N ALA A 1022 -10.23 4.39 -51.73
CA ALA A 1022 -9.56 3.53 -50.75
C ALA A 1022 -8.17 3.06 -51.21
N GLN A 1023 -7.96 2.86 -52.51
CA GLN A 1023 -6.70 2.40 -53.09
C GLN A 1023 -5.53 3.38 -52.93
N ARG A 1024 -5.79 4.62 -52.47
CA ARG A 1024 -4.76 5.60 -52.16
C ARG A 1024 -4.36 5.62 -50.68
N LEU A 1025 -5.15 5.01 -49.81
CA LEU A 1025 -4.81 4.86 -48.40
C LEU A 1025 -3.97 3.60 -48.23
N VAL A 1026 -2.80 3.75 -47.62
CA VAL A 1026 -1.92 2.67 -47.19
C VAL A 1026 -1.93 2.68 -45.67
N LEU A 1027 -2.33 1.57 -45.05
CA LEU A 1027 -2.30 1.40 -43.60
C LEU A 1027 -1.06 0.61 -43.23
N GLU A 1028 -0.23 1.19 -42.39
CA GLU A 1028 1.06 0.61 -41.97
C GLU A 1028 0.88 -0.06 -40.61
N VAL A 1029 1.32 -1.30 -40.50
CA VAL A 1029 1.33 -2.07 -39.26
C VAL A 1029 2.72 -2.60 -39.01
N THR A 1030 3.22 -2.48 -37.78
CA THR A 1030 4.57 -2.94 -37.43
C THR A 1030 4.67 -4.47 -37.47
N GLU A 1031 5.86 -5.01 -37.77
CA GLU A 1031 6.10 -6.46 -37.78
C GLU A 1031 5.68 -7.14 -36.46
N SER A 1032 5.94 -6.53 -35.30
CA SER A 1032 5.54 -7.03 -33.99
C SER A 1032 4.02 -7.19 -33.82
N THR A 1033 3.23 -6.34 -34.51
CA THR A 1033 1.77 -6.44 -34.54
C THR A 1033 1.30 -7.77 -35.15
N LEU A 1034 2.09 -8.33 -36.07
CA LEU A 1034 1.76 -9.57 -36.78
C LEU A 1034 1.99 -10.82 -35.92
N ILE A 1035 2.85 -10.72 -34.89
CA ILE A 1035 3.21 -11.84 -34.02
C ILE A 1035 2.16 -12.06 -32.91
N THR A 1036 1.40 -11.03 -32.53
CA THR A 1036 0.46 -11.06 -31.39
C THR A 1036 -0.87 -11.79 -31.68
N GLU A 1037 -0.84 -12.90 -32.42
CA GLU A 1037 -1.96 -13.69 -32.97
C GLU A 1037 -3.32 -13.49 -32.27
N THR A 1038 -4.18 -12.65 -32.87
CA THR A 1038 -5.63 -12.74 -32.65
C THR A 1038 -6.36 -12.95 -33.96
N ASP A 1039 -7.28 -13.92 -33.98
CA ASP A 1039 -8.25 -14.13 -35.07
C ASP A 1039 -8.96 -12.83 -35.47
N LYS A 1040 -9.10 -11.91 -34.51
CA LYS A 1040 -9.73 -10.61 -34.69
C LYS A 1040 -8.88 -9.66 -35.54
N ALA A 1041 -7.61 -9.43 -35.20
CA ALA A 1041 -6.75 -8.54 -35.98
C ALA A 1041 -6.62 -9.01 -37.44
N THR A 1042 -6.53 -10.33 -37.64
CA THR A 1042 -6.52 -10.96 -38.96
C THR A 1042 -7.77 -10.63 -39.78
N ARG A 1043 -8.96 -10.81 -39.20
CA ARG A 1043 -10.22 -10.48 -39.87
C ARG A 1043 -10.32 -8.98 -40.17
N THR A 1044 -9.96 -8.13 -39.21
CA THR A 1044 -9.96 -6.68 -39.39
C THR A 1044 -9.09 -6.25 -40.57
N MET A 1045 -7.85 -6.76 -40.67
CA MET A 1045 -6.95 -6.46 -41.79
C MET A 1045 -7.51 -6.93 -43.14
N GLN A 1046 -8.05 -8.16 -43.20
CA GLN A 1046 -8.69 -8.67 -44.42
C GLN A 1046 -9.89 -7.81 -44.85
N GLU A 1047 -10.69 -7.36 -43.89
CA GLU A 1047 -11.85 -6.50 -44.15
C GLU A 1047 -11.41 -5.09 -44.61
N LEU A 1048 -10.38 -4.49 -44.00
CA LEU A 1048 -9.80 -3.23 -44.46
C LEU A 1048 -9.32 -3.32 -45.91
N ARG A 1049 -8.65 -4.42 -46.27
CA ARG A 1049 -8.23 -4.68 -47.65
C ARG A 1049 -9.41 -4.89 -48.60
N SER A 1050 -10.47 -5.58 -48.15
CA SER A 1050 -11.69 -5.76 -48.95
C SER A 1050 -12.40 -4.44 -49.28
N MET A 1051 -12.21 -3.39 -48.46
CA MET A 1051 -12.66 -2.03 -48.76
C MET A 1051 -11.82 -1.32 -49.83
N GLY A 1052 -10.68 -1.90 -50.21
CA GLY A 1052 -9.77 -1.40 -51.22
C GLY A 1052 -8.57 -0.61 -50.67
N ALA A 1053 -8.40 -0.51 -49.35
CA ALA A 1053 -7.19 0.04 -48.74
C ALA A 1053 -6.00 -0.91 -48.93
N ARG A 1054 -4.80 -0.36 -49.03
CA ARG A 1054 -3.55 -1.15 -49.10
C ARG A 1054 -2.98 -1.37 -47.72
N LEU A 1055 -2.28 -2.49 -47.54
CA LEU A 1055 -1.60 -2.81 -46.28
C LEU A 1055 -0.08 -2.80 -46.48
N ALA A 1056 0.62 -2.16 -45.54
CA ALA A 1056 2.07 -2.11 -45.44
C ALA A 1056 2.53 -2.81 -44.15
N VAL A 1057 3.61 -3.58 -44.25
CA VAL A 1057 4.38 -4.00 -43.07
C VAL A 1057 5.48 -2.99 -42.83
N ASP A 1058 5.50 -2.42 -41.62
CA ASP A 1058 6.50 -1.48 -41.14
C ASP A 1058 7.54 -2.16 -40.24
N ASP A 1059 8.72 -1.54 -40.09
CA ASP A 1059 9.86 -2.02 -39.29
C ASP A 1059 10.36 -3.44 -39.65
N PHE A 1060 10.28 -3.83 -40.94
CA PHE A 1060 10.57 -5.21 -41.35
C PHE A 1060 12.04 -5.60 -41.13
N GLY A 1061 12.24 -6.69 -40.39
CA GLY A 1061 13.53 -7.31 -40.07
C GLY A 1061 13.98 -7.07 -38.63
N THR A 1062 13.27 -6.26 -37.85
CA THR A 1062 13.63 -5.95 -36.45
C THR A 1062 13.07 -6.97 -35.43
N GLY A 1063 12.18 -7.89 -35.87
CA GLY A 1063 11.55 -8.93 -35.04
C GLY A 1063 11.79 -10.38 -35.53
N TYR A 1064 11.16 -11.36 -34.87
CA TYR A 1064 11.19 -12.77 -35.28
C TYR A 1064 10.35 -12.97 -36.56
N SER A 1065 10.96 -12.79 -37.72
CA SER A 1065 10.29 -12.91 -39.02
C SER A 1065 9.74 -14.33 -39.27
N SER A 1066 8.46 -14.54 -39.00
CA SER A 1066 7.74 -15.69 -39.52
C SER A 1066 7.23 -15.33 -40.92
N LEU A 1067 8.07 -15.61 -41.94
CA LEU A 1067 7.76 -15.51 -43.38
C LEU A 1067 6.37 -16.03 -43.75
N GLY A 1068 5.83 -16.99 -43.00
CA GLY A 1068 4.46 -17.49 -43.14
C GLY A 1068 3.36 -16.43 -43.01
N TYR A 1069 3.54 -15.40 -42.19
CA TYR A 1069 2.54 -14.35 -41.98
C TYR A 1069 2.43 -13.40 -43.18
N ILE A 1070 3.57 -13.00 -43.76
CA ILE A 1070 3.55 -12.13 -44.97
C ILE A 1070 2.80 -12.83 -46.10
N GLN A 1071 2.95 -14.15 -46.21
CA GLN A 1071 2.23 -14.96 -47.20
C GLN A 1071 0.72 -15.08 -46.89
N GLN A 1072 0.31 -15.08 -45.62
CA GLN A 1072 -1.10 -15.17 -45.22
C GLN A 1072 -1.89 -13.87 -45.42
N PHE A 1073 -1.27 -12.71 -45.17
CA PHE A 1073 -1.98 -11.43 -45.11
C PHE A 1073 -2.02 -10.67 -46.45
N GLU A 1074 -1.34 -11.16 -47.49
CA GLU A 1074 -1.29 -10.55 -48.83
C GLU A 1074 -0.98 -9.04 -48.80
N PHE A 1075 0.09 -8.64 -48.09
CA PHE A 1075 0.53 -7.25 -48.01
C PHE A 1075 0.89 -6.66 -49.39
N ASP A 1076 0.65 -5.36 -49.54
CA ASP A 1076 0.95 -4.63 -50.79
C ASP A 1076 2.36 -4.00 -50.74
N VAL A 1077 2.81 -3.64 -49.55
CA VAL A 1077 4.07 -2.91 -49.30
C VAL A 1077 4.82 -3.52 -48.11
N LEU A 1078 6.14 -3.55 -48.20
CA LEU A 1078 7.07 -3.95 -47.15
C LEU A 1078 8.10 -2.83 -46.99
N LYS A 1079 8.17 -2.24 -45.80
CA LYS A 1079 9.11 -1.16 -45.48
C LYS A 1079 10.31 -1.77 -44.74
N ILE A 1080 11.50 -1.59 -45.31
CA ILE A 1080 12.77 -2.08 -44.76
C ILE A 1080 13.22 -1.08 -43.71
N ASP A 1081 13.36 -1.56 -42.48
CA ASP A 1081 13.69 -0.72 -41.34
C ASP A 1081 15.01 0.02 -41.51
N LYS A 1082 15.07 1.24 -40.94
CA LYS A 1082 16.25 2.10 -40.95
C LYS A 1082 17.49 1.39 -40.40
N SER A 1083 17.39 0.49 -39.42
CA SER A 1083 18.56 -0.18 -38.84
C SER A 1083 19.37 -1.03 -39.83
N PHE A 1084 18.75 -1.50 -40.92
CA PHE A 1084 19.45 -2.21 -42.00
C PHE A 1084 20.07 -1.24 -43.02
N ILE A 1085 19.51 -0.04 -43.13
CA ILE A 1085 20.00 1.02 -44.01
C ILE A 1085 21.16 1.77 -43.34
N ASP A 1086 21.11 1.92 -42.02
CA ASP A 1086 22.20 2.39 -41.18
C ASP A 1086 23.35 1.38 -41.24
N GLY A 1087 24.42 1.73 -41.97
CA GLY A 1087 25.57 0.85 -42.19
C GLY A 1087 25.43 -0.11 -43.38
N ILE A 1088 24.55 0.18 -44.35
CA ILE A 1088 24.42 -0.59 -45.59
C ILE A 1088 25.72 -0.66 -46.41
N GLU A 1089 26.70 0.19 -46.11
CA GLU A 1089 28.06 0.13 -46.65
C GLU A 1089 28.81 -1.16 -46.23
N SER A 1090 28.36 -1.81 -45.15
CA SER A 1090 28.83 -3.13 -44.74
C SER A 1090 28.28 -4.22 -45.66
N GLU A 1091 29.15 -5.14 -46.10
CA GLU A 1091 28.78 -6.26 -46.96
C GLU A 1091 27.65 -7.11 -46.37
N THR A 1092 27.61 -7.28 -45.05
CA THR A 1092 26.56 -8.04 -44.36
C THR A 1092 25.19 -7.37 -44.47
N ASN A 1093 25.09 -6.06 -44.21
CA ASN A 1093 23.82 -5.33 -44.26
C ASN A 1093 23.31 -5.24 -45.71
N ALA A 1094 24.22 -4.99 -46.67
CA ALA A 1094 23.89 -5.02 -48.09
C ALA A 1094 23.32 -6.38 -48.53
N GLN A 1095 23.89 -7.49 -48.06
CA GLN A 1095 23.40 -8.84 -48.35
C GLN A 1095 22.02 -9.11 -47.74
N ILE A 1096 21.74 -8.64 -46.52
CA ILE A 1096 20.43 -8.76 -45.88
C ILE A 1096 19.38 -8.00 -46.67
N VAL A 1097 19.64 -6.73 -46.99
CA VAL A 1097 18.74 -5.90 -47.80
C VAL A 1097 18.50 -6.54 -49.18
N ALA A 1098 19.53 -7.08 -49.83
CA ALA A 1098 19.40 -7.81 -51.09
C ALA A 1098 18.50 -9.05 -50.96
N ALA A 1099 18.65 -9.82 -49.88
CA ALA A 1099 17.81 -10.99 -49.62
C ALA A 1099 16.34 -10.61 -49.38
N VAL A 1100 16.08 -9.53 -48.64
CA VAL A 1100 14.73 -9.00 -48.40
C VAL A 1100 14.08 -8.54 -49.72
N LEU A 1101 14.84 -7.86 -50.58
CA LEU A 1101 14.34 -7.42 -51.89
C LEU A 1101 13.97 -8.61 -52.80
N GLU A 1102 14.80 -9.66 -52.84
CA GLU A 1102 14.48 -10.86 -53.63
C GLU A 1102 13.27 -11.60 -53.05
N LEU A 1103 13.14 -11.69 -51.73
CA LEU A 1103 11.95 -12.24 -51.08
C LEU A 1103 10.68 -11.47 -51.46
N ALA A 1104 10.69 -10.14 -51.31
CA ALA A 1104 9.54 -9.30 -51.63
C ALA A 1104 9.14 -9.44 -53.10
N LYS A 1105 10.11 -9.57 -54.01
CA LYS A 1105 9.89 -9.85 -55.42
C LYS A 1105 9.20 -11.19 -55.67
N GLN A 1106 9.59 -12.25 -54.96
CA GLN A 1106 8.90 -13.56 -55.03
C GLN A 1106 7.45 -13.47 -54.51
N LEU A 1107 7.23 -12.68 -53.47
CA LEU A 1107 5.90 -12.44 -52.89
C LEU A 1107 5.07 -11.39 -53.66
N LYS A 1108 5.65 -10.75 -54.68
CA LYS A 1108 5.06 -9.65 -55.48
C LYS A 1108 4.62 -8.44 -54.63
N VAL A 1109 5.34 -8.19 -53.54
CA VAL A 1109 5.13 -7.05 -52.62
C VAL A 1109 6.10 -5.92 -53.01
N ARG A 1110 5.66 -4.66 -52.90
CA ARG A 1110 6.54 -3.50 -53.15
C ARG A 1110 7.45 -3.25 -51.95
N THR A 1111 8.69 -2.85 -52.18
CA THR A 1111 9.63 -2.52 -51.11
C THR A 1111 9.91 -1.03 -51.03
N ILE A 1112 9.98 -0.51 -49.81
CA ILE A 1112 10.39 0.86 -49.50
C ILE A 1112 11.55 0.78 -48.52
N ALA A 1113 12.69 1.41 -48.81
CA ALA A 1113 13.79 1.52 -47.86
C ALA A 1113 13.67 2.80 -47.02
N GLU A 1114 13.76 2.68 -45.70
CA GLU A 1114 13.61 3.79 -44.77
C GLU A 1114 14.93 4.35 -44.25
N GLY A 1115 14.91 5.60 -43.80
CA GLY A 1115 16.08 6.18 -43.14
C GLY A 1115 17.27 6.42 -44.07
N ILE A 1116 17.03 6.68 -45.36
CA ILE A 1116 18.11 7.05 -46.30
C ILE A 1116 18.59 8.47 -45.97
N GLU A 1117 19.81 8.59 -45.46
CA GLU A 1117 20.40 9.86 -45.01
C GLU A 1117 21.57 10.33 -45.89
N THR A 1118 22.25 9.43 -46.58
CA THR A 1118 23.44 9.74 -47.40
C THR A 1118 23.27 9.38 -48.88
N GLU A 1119 23.98 10.09 -49.77
CA GLU A 1119 24.03 9.75 -51.20
C GLU A 1119 24.64 8.37 -51.44
N GLU A 1120 25.50 7.92 -50.55
CA GLU A 1120 26.14 6.59 -50.62
C GLU A 1120 25.11 5.47 -50.40
N GLN A 1121 24.28 5.59 -49.35
CA GLN A 1121 23.18 4.65 -49.10
C GLN A 1121 22.22 4.58 -50.28
N ASP A 1122 21.85 5.73 -50.85
CA ASP A 1122 20.98 5.83 -52.02
C ASP A 1122 21.59 5.15 -53.27
N ARG A 1123 22.89 5.32 -53.50
CA ARG A 1123 23.60 4.63 -54.58
C ARG A 1123 23.58 3.11 -54.39
N ILE A 1124 23.94 2.63 -53.20
CA ILE A 1124 23.98 1.19 -52.88
C ILE A 1124 22.58 0.58 -53.05
N LEU A 1125 21.53 1.25 -52.55
CA LEU A 1125 20.15 0.80 -52.71
C LEU A 1125 19.71 0.75 -54.17
N THR A 1126 20.15 1.70 -54.99
CA THR A 1126 19.91 1.70 -56.44
C THR A 1126 20.60 0.50 -57.11
N GLU A 1127 21.86 0.20 -56.75
CA GLU A 1127 22.63 -0.91 -57.30
C GLU A 1127 22.04 -2.29 -56.94
N ILE A 1128 21.50 -2.42 -55.71
CA ILE A 1128 20.85 -3.65 -55.24
C ILE A 1128 19.41 -3.78 -55.79
N GLY A 1129 18.87 -2.71 -56.39
CA GLY A 1129 17.57 -2.74 -57.08
C GLY A 1129 16.37 -2.40 -56.18
N CYS A 1130 16.59 -1.63 -55.11
CA CYS A 1130 15.49 -1.05 -54.34
C CYS A 1130 14.84 0.09 -55.14
N ARG A 1131 13.52 0.05 -55.31
CA ARG A 1131 12.80 1.00 -56.17
C ARG A 1131 12.32 2.25 -55.45
N TYR A 1132 11.86 2.10 -54.21
CA TYR A 1132 11.26 3.19 -53.44
C TYR A 1132 12.06 3.44 -52.18
N GLY A 1133 12.18 4.70 -51.78
CA GLY A 1133 12.96 5.12 -50.64
C GLY A 1133 12.36 6.32 -49.92
N GLN A 1134 12.62 6.40 -48.63
CA GLN A 1134 12.23 7.50 -47.76
C GLN A 1134 13.38 7.80 -46.79
N GLY A 1135 13.63 9.08 -46.53
CA GLY A 1135 14.71 9.47 -45.63
C GLY A 1135 15.10 10.94 -45.72
N PHE A 1136 15.98 11.36 -44.81
CA PHE A 1136 16.39 12.77 -44.69
C PHE A 1136 17.23 13.27 -45.85
N LEU A 1137 17.82 12.37 -46.66
CA LEU A 1137 18.47 12.73 -47.92
C LEU A 1137 17.51 13.48 -48.85
N TYR A 1138 16.25 13.04 -48.93
CA TYR A 1138 15.24 13.64 -49.81
C TYR A 1138 14.52 14.80 -49.12
N SER A 1139 13.93 14.52 -47.96
CA SER A 1139 13.28 15.53 -47.13
C SER A 1139 13.06 14.99 -45.72
N ARG A 1140 13.16 15.88 -44.75
CA ARG A 1140 12.59 15.64 -43.41
C ARG A 1140 11.05 15.66 -43.50
N PRO A 1141 10.34 15.13 -42.49
CA PRO A 1141 8.89 15.32 -42.38
C PRO A 1141 8.54 16.80 -42.24
N VAL A 1142 7.77 17.33 -43.19
CA VAL A 1142 7.45 18.76 -43.29
C VAL A 1142 5.94 19.02 -43.17
N PRO A 1143 5.50 20.22 -42.73
CA PRO A 1143 4.08 20.58 -42.72
C PRO A 1143 3.42 20.48 -44.11
N GLU A 1144 2.08 20.38 -44.16
CA GLU A 1144 1.29 20.30 -45.40
C GLU A 1144 1.72 21.33 -46.46
N ARG A 1145 1.92 22.58 -46.04
CA ARG A 1145 2.29 23.67 -46.94
C ARG A 1145 3.60 23.38 -47.68
N ASP A 1146 4.62 22.99 -46.95
CA ASP A 1146 5.97 22.78 -47.49
C ASP A 1146 5.99 21.52 -48.35
N PHE A 1147 5.24 20.48 -47.95
CA PHE A 1147 5.06 19.27 -48.77
C PHE A 1147 4.43 19.58 -50.13
N ARG A 1148 3.45 20.49 -50.18
CA ARG A 1148 2.84 20.93 -51.44
C ARG A 1148 3.83 21.67 -52.32
N GLU A 1149 4.73 22.47 -51.74
CA GLU A 1149 5.81 23.12 -52.49
C GLU A 1149 6.79 22.09 -53.08
N LEU A 1150 7.11 21.02 -52.34
CA LEU A 1150 7.92 19.90 -52.83
C LEU A 1150 7.24 19.23 -54.04
N LEU A 1151 5.95 18.91 -53.97
CA LEU A 1151 5.18 18.32 -55.09
C LEU A 1151 5.21 19.18 -56.35
N VAL A 1152 5.11 20.50 -56.21
CA VAL A 1152 5.17 21.44 -57.36
C VAL A 1152 6.59 21.48 -57.95
N SER A 1153 7.62 21.49 -57.09
CA SER A 1153 9.02 21.56 -57.51
C SER A 1153 9.48 20.27 -58.22
N ASP A 1154 8.97 19.11 -57.82
CA ASP A 1154 9.25 17.81 -58.43
C ASP A 1154 8.78 17.77 -59.89
N ARG A 1155 7.59 18.32 -60.17
CA ARG A 1155 7.06 18.44 -61.54
C ARG A 1155 7.91 19.33 -62.44
N ALA A 1156 8.44 20.44 -61.92
CA ALA A 1156 9.31 21.34 -62.69
C ALA A 1156 10.61 20.63 -63.13
N ARG A 1157 11.14 19.75 -62.27
CA ARG A 1157 12.31 18.91 -62.58
C ARG A 1157 11.98 17.81 -63.58
N SER A 1158 10.84 17.14 -63.43
CA SER A 1158 10.35 16.10 -64.36
C SER A 1158 10.10 16.64 -65.79
N THR A 1159 9.49 17.82 -65.91
CA THR A 1159 9.17 18.43 -67.22
C THR A 1159 10.43 18.89 -67.98
N THR A 1160 11.45 19.36 -67.26
CA THR A 1160 12.75 19.76 -67.84
C THR A 1160 13.57 18.55 -68.32
N ARG A 1161 13.38 17.37 -67.72
CA ARG A 1161 14.07 16.12 -68.07
C ARG A 1161 13.43 15.39 -69.25
N ALA A 1162 12.15 15.61 -69.52
CA ALA A 1162 11.44 15.06 -70.69
C ALA A 1162 11.61 15.92 -71.98
N THR A 1163 12.20 17.12 -71.86
CA THR A 1163 12.51 18.01 -72.99
C THR A 1163 13.98 18.01 -73.40
N LEU A 1164 14.83 17.28 -72.66
CA LEU A 1164 16.21 16.88 -73.02
C LEU A 1164 16.18 15.43 -73.49
#